data_AF-A0A814QS23-F1
#
_entry.id   AF-A0A814QS23-F1
#
_cell.length_a   1.000
_cell.length_b   1.000
_cell.length_c   1.000
_cell.angle_alpha   90.00
_cell.angle_beta   90.00
_cell.angle_gamma   90.00
#
_symmetry.space_group_name_H-M   'P 1'
#
loop_
_entity.id
_entity.type
_entity.pdbx_description
1 polymer ?
#
loop_
_entity_poly.entity_id
_entity_poly.type
_entity_poly.pdbx_seq_one_letter_code
_entity_poly.pdbx_strand_id
1 'polypeptide(L)'
;MKKQHQILNIILVLFVLSIELLTIEANNNRNNGVAYFQGSSSKNQLGDSKGKVATYNKNDGSNDFTAYHNGTFEAKTAGVYFTVFAAQIGSPQRVGKGDIHMWMQQRSKNEPNSNSIQSVDHGSTSVLVYATVFQTPIDCTFALLYSAFTVNECTSLGLIATQPENEALVPSIIISILQISGGTNTIPYAQLFSSKTQLGNLNSDVVILDGSSAVNKLDITTAEKHGIIKFNEAGIYFLIACGQVGSAKDTDASGEVHLWMRLNEKDIANSNTIKTIRNGNTAVLVSQTVAKLEANDKVQLVISTTNKELGLIASKPKNEPLAPGIIFSTFRLSSDEKPIAYAQLSSSQSQWGCTTPKTVKLDNNDGSHNIKNNNGVMEFEEPGTYFVMAAAQCGSDENDGIGDVRVWMRLNGKDMADSNTIQTVDKDTAVLVCQTAVEIKKGDKLEMVFVTDVTDGTLGLVASKPRAESAVPSMIISVFKSTGSTTSSQPKKPGKSNDKEHDNEIIDDVAYLQASSSKNQLTESKPKAITYNKVDDLNGYSTVKNHTFLYETPGYYFVMYGAQVGSPSGNGQGEIHMWTRENGKDDPSSNSIQTVERRSLSILIYNSLIKAPVGREITLMISAHPSNKCSSLGLIAQDFRHEPLVPSIVRSEIQLSDIDHPVHNLVLTSSKTQLGSSNSKAITYEQDQFTGIGIPTATSDGSIKFNESGIYFVLFIGEGGSAAETRASGEIYLGPQLNEKDIPNSNIIQSVRSGSQRVLTSQTIVKVEANDKLQIAFSTTNEHIGIIATAPKNEPFVLSLILTVFELGTKENPVPYAQLSSSNSQWGCITPKKVDLNNNEGSHRMKNNDGTIEIEESGTYFVMGSGQVGSSDGKGKGDVHLWIRLNGKDVADSNNVQTVDGDTTVLVCQGVIKMEAGDKLELMYSADVAKGNLGFITNQPGSKEKVPSMVFTAFKSSYTKSSKHYNKYNED
;
A
#
# COMPACT_ATOMS: atom_id res chain seq x y z
N MET A 1 -30.21 35.04 61.33
CA MET A 1 -31.37 34.32 60.77
C MET A 1 -30.95 33.63 59.48
N LYS A 2 -31.45 32.40 59.23
CA LYS A 2 -31.50 31.63 57.96
C LYS A 2 -30.34 31.85 56.95
N LYS A 3 -29.38 30.93 56.83
CA LYS A 3 -29.38 29.69 55.98
C LYS A 3 -29.12 30.03 54.50
N GLN A 4 -28.38 29.28 53.67
CA GLN A 4 -27.59 28.02 53.71
C GLN A 4 -26.87 27.93 52.33
N HIS A 5 -25.73 27.28 52.06
CA HIS A 5 -24.60 26.74 52.83
C HIS A 5 -23.45 26.51 51.83
N GLN A 6 -22.18 26.65 52.22
CA GLN A 6 -21.04 26.17 51.42
C GLN A 6 -19.92 25.61 52.31
N ILE A 7 -19.26 24.55 51.80
CA ILE A 7 -17.84 24.18 51.96
C ILE A 7 -17.39 23.47 53.26
N LEU A 8 -16.41 22.54 53.06
CA LEU A 8 -15.90 21.39 53.86
C LEU A 8 -16.70 20.09 53.62
N ASN A 9 -16.10 18.89 53.45
CA ASN A 9 -14.69 18.45 53.19
C ASN A 9 -14.69 16.94 52.76
N ILE A 10 -13.67 16.25 52.21
CA ILE A 10 -12.26 16.53 51.84
C ILE A 10 -11.77 15.45 50.80
N ILE A 11 -10.86 15.77 49.83
CA ILE A 11 -9.91 14.86 49.08
C ILE A 11 -10.52 13.72 48.17
N LEU A 12 -10.14 13.47 46.89
CA LEU A 12 -8.81 13.46 46.23
C LEU A 12 -8.87 13.76 44.69
N VAL A 13 -8.02 14.69 44.19
CA VAL A 13 -7.31 14.76 42.86
C VAL A 13 -8.13 14.59 41.54
N LEU A 14 -8.55 15.67 40.85
CA LEU A 14 -7.89 16.49 39.78
C LEU A 14 -8.12 15.95 38.33
N PHE A 15 -8.99 16.54 37.48
CA PHE A 15 -8.90 17.79 36.66
C PHE A 15 -8.27 17.58 35.26
N VAL A 16 -8.69 18.16 34.11
CA VAL A 16 -9.86 18.96 33.66
C VAL A 16 -9.84 18.96 32.08
N LEU A 17 -10.94 18.84 31.31
CA LEU A 17 -11.73 19.91 30.61
C LEU A 17 -10.88 21.00 29.87
N SER A 18 -11.23 21.58 28.71
CA SER A 18 -12.54 22.02 28.19
C SER A 18 -12.60 22.14 26.65
N ILE A 19 -13.82 22.36 26.14
CA ILE A 19 -14.21 22.83 24.79
C ILE A 19 -13.92 24.34 24.63
N GLU A 20 -13.55 24.84 23.43
CA GLU A 20 -14.27 25.93 22.71
C GLU A 20 -13.77 26.24 21.27
N LEU A 21 -14.78 26.50 20.42
CA LEU A 21 -14.93 27.21 19.13
C LEU A 21 -13.87 27.35 18.00
N LEU A 22 -14.43 27.33 16.78
CA LEU A 22 -13.91 27.67 15.45
C LEU A 22 -13.19 29.04 15.33
N THR A 23 -12.28 29.10 14.35
CA THR A 23 -12.36 30.13 13.29
C THR A 23 -12.05 29.46 11.93
N ILE A 24 -12.76 29.85 10.87
CA ILE A 24 -12.53 29.41 9.49
C ILE A 24 -11.95 30.60 8.73
N GLU A 25 -10.94 30.37 7.91
CA GLU A 25 -10.87 31.06 6.62
C GLU A 25 -10.31 30.10 5.56
N ALA A 26 -10.85 30.17 4.35
CA ALA A 26 -10.55 29.26 3.25
C ALA A 26 -10.47 30.04 1.95
N ASN A 27 -9.65 29.60 1.00
CA ASN A 27 -9.94 29.88 -0.40
C ASN A 27 -9.57 28.73 -1.33
N ASN A 28 -10.47 28.54 -2.29
CA ASN A 28 -10.69 27.35 -3.09
C ASN A 28 -9.62 27.09 -4.16
N ASN A 29 -9.38 25.82 -4.49
CA ASN A 29 -10.02 25.28 -5.71
C ASN A 29 -10.30 23.78 -5.62
N ARG A 30 -11.34 23.34 -6.35
CA ARG A 30 -11.98 22.03 -6.19
C ARG A 30 -11.64 21.12 -7.37
N ASN A 31 -11.43 19.83 -7.09
CA ASN A 31 -11.72 18.76 -8.06
C ASN A 31 -12.37 17.59 -7.32
N ASN A 32 -13.58 17.23 -7.74
CA ASN A 32 -14.32 16.09 -7.18
C ASN A 32 -13.88 14.81 -7.92
N GLY A 33 -12.83 14.15 -7.40
CA GLY A 33 -12.57 12.74 -7.70
C GLY A 33 -13.57 11.84 -6.98
N VAL A 34 -13.75 10.62 -7.50
CA VAL A 34 -14.52 9.54 -6.89
C VAL A 34 -13.68 8.28 -7.03
N ALA A 35 -13.18 7.75 -5.92
CA ALA A 35 -12.44 6.50 -5.95
C ALA A 35 -13.35 5.27 -6.00
N TYR A 36 -12.84 4.28 -6.71
CA TYR A 36 -13.25 2.89 -6.63
C TYR A 36 -12.05 2.04 -6.23
N PHE A 37 -12.21 1.09 -5.31
CA PHE A 37 -11.15 0.16 -4.93
C PHE A 37 -11.65 -1.27 -5.06
N GLN A 38 -10.95 -2.10 -5.83
CA GLN A 38 -11.08 -3.56 -5.79
C GLN A 38 -9.86 -4.17 -5.10
N GLY A 39 -10.10 -5.02 -4.11
CA GLY A 39 -9.05 -5.79 -3.44
C GLY A 39 -9.36 -7.27 -3.51
N SER A 40 -8.41 -8.05 -4.04
CA SER A 40 -8.47 -9.52 -4.04
C SER A 40 -7.36 -10.12 -3.17
N SER A 41 -7.54 -11.37 -2.75
CA SER A 41 -6.55 -12.15 -2.01
C SER A 41 -6.35 -13.52 -2.66
N SER A 42 -5.13 -13.81 -3.09
CA SER A 42 -4.78 -15.02 -3.86
C SER A 42 -4.05 -16.11 -3.07
N LYS A 43 -4.00 -15.98 -1.73
CA LYS A 43 -3.32 -16.94 -0.85
C LYS A 43 -4.31 -17.60 0.11
N ASN A 44 -4.15 -18.91 0.31
CA ASN A 44 -4.82 -19.65 1.39
C ASN A 44 -4.35 -19.12 2.75
N GLN A 45 -5.30 -18.83 3.65
CA GLN A 45 -5.00 -18.40 5.02
C GLN A 45 -5.71 -19.32 6.01
N LEU A 46 -4.93 -20.17 6.69
CA LEU A 46 -5.40 -21.05 7.74
C LEU A 46 -5.48 -20.30 9.08
N GLY A 47 -6.64 -20.38 9.73
CA GLY A 47 -6.90 -19.75 11.02
C GLY A 47 -6.19 -20.47 12.17
N ASP A 48 -5.65 -19.70 13.11
CA ASP A 48 -5.47 -20.15 14.49
C ASP A 48 -6.37 -19.30 15.41
N SER A 49 -6.56 -19.74 16.65
CA SER A 49 -7.55 -19.22 17.60
C SER A 49 -7.28 -17.80 18.13
N LYS A 50 -6.42 -17.02 17.47
CA LYS A 50 -6.00 -15.67 17.90
C LYS A 50 -6.37 -14.54 16.93
N GLY A 51 -7.18 -14.81 15.90
CA GLY A 51 -7.77 -13.78 15.03
C GLY A 51 -6.73 -13.06 14.17
N LYS A 52 -6.38 -13.66 13.02
CA LYS A 52 -5.46 -13.05 12.06
C LYS A 52 -6.19 -11.97 11.25
N VAL A 53 -5.45 -10.91 10.93
CA VAL A 53 -5.94 -9.83 10.07
C VAL A 53 -5.51 -10.13 8.63
N ALA A 54 -6.44 -10.10 7.68
CA ALA A 54 -6.19 -10.56 6.30
C ALA A 54 -5.17 -9.66 5.57
N THR A 55 -4.17 -10.26 4.94
CA THR A 55 -3.21 -9.56 4.06
C THR A 55 -3.74 -9.55 2.61
N TYR A 56 -3.90 -8.35 2.03
CA TYR A 56 -4.33 -8.16 0.64
C TYR A 56 -3.14 -7.96 -0.31
N ASN A 57 -3.28 -8.41 -1.56
CA ASN A 57 -2.39 -7.99 -2.65
C ASN A 57 -3.07 -6.83 -3.42
N LYS A 58 -2.34 -5.73 -3.64
CA LYS A 58 -2.81 -4.57 -4.42
C LYS A 58 -2.54 -4.81 -5.90
N ASN A 59 -3.50 -4.51 -6.79
CA ASN A 59 -3.25 -4.42 -8.24
C ASN A 59 -4.28 -3.62 -9.06
N ASP A 60 -4.72 -2.45 -8.59
CA ASP A 60 -5.13 -1.34 -9.46
C ASP A 60 -4.85 0.03 -8.81
N GLY A 61 -4.91 1.10 -9.61
CA GLY A 61 -4.43 2.44 -9.28
C GLY A 61 -5.53 3.50 -9.31
N SER A 62 -6.35 3.55 -8.26
CA SER A 62 -7.34 4.62 -8.03
C SER A 62 -7.06 5.33 -6.70
N ASN A 63 -7.29 6.65 -6.66
CA ASN A 63 -6.45 7.54 -5.84
C ASN A 63 -6.98 7.97 -4.46
N ASP A 64 -8.25 7.78 -4.11
CA ASP A 64 -8.81 8.27 -2.82
C ASP A 64 -8.86 7.22 -1.70
N PHE A 65 -8.36 6.01 -1.95
CA PHE A 65 -8.21 4.95 -0.94
C PHE A 65 -6.78 4.40 -0.87
N THR A 66 -6.30 4.14 0.33
CA THR A 66 -5.05 3.40 0.56
C THR A 66 -5.31 2.19 1.45
N ALA A 67 -5.06 1.00 0.89
CA ALA A 67 -5.11 -0.26 1.61
C ALA A 67 -3.73 -0.58 2.19
N TYR A 68 -3.66 -0.74 3.51
CA TYR A 68 -2.42 -1.13 4.20
C TYR A 68 -2.28 -2.65 4.33
N HIS A 69 -1.05 -3.13 4.54
CA HIS A 69 -0.86 -4.45 5.12
C HIS A 69 -1.63 -4.53 6.46
N ASN A 70 -2.35 -5.64 6.67
CA ASN A 70 -3.42 -5.82 7.68
C ASN A 70 -4.82 -5.32 7.29
N GLY A 71 -5.19 -5.32 5.99
CA GLY A 71 -6.60 -5.28 5.57
C GLY A 71 -7.37 -4.03 6.03
N THR A 72 -6.67 -2.91 6.18
CA THR A 72 -7.25 -1.63 6.59
C THR A 72 -7.32 -0.64 5.45
N PHE A 73 -8.47 0.02 5.30
CA PHE A 73 -8.78 0.96 4.24
C PHE A 73 -8.89 2.37 4.81
N GLU A 74 -8.17 3.33 4.24
CA GLU A 74 -8.23 4.72 4.65
C GLU A 74 -8.96 5.56 3.59
N ALA A 75 -10.07 6.18 4.00
CA ALA A 75 -10.85 7.11 3.18
C ALA A 75 -10.22 8.51 3.24
N LYS A 76 -9.61 8.97 2.15
CA LYS A 76 -8.89 10.26 2.08
C LYS A 76 -9.79 11.48 1.88
N THR A 77 -11.08 11.28 1.59
CA THR A 77 -12.04 12.37 1.40
C THR A 77 -13.26 12.17 2.30
N ALA A 78 -13.95 13.27 2.62
CA ALA A 78 -15.25 13.18 3.29
C ALA A 78 -16.32 12.76 2.28
N GLY A 79 -17.09 11.73 2.61
CA GLY A 79 -18.07 11.19 1.68
C GLY A 79 -18.99 10.13 2.27
N VAL A 80 -19.88 9.66 1.41
CA VAL A 80 -20.69 8.46 1.62
C VAL A 80 -20.05 7.35 0.82
N TYR A 81 -19.78 6.23 1.47
CA TYR A 81 -19.13 5.07 0.86
C TYR A 81 -20.01 3.85 1.02
N PHE A 82 -20.09 3.08 -0.07
CA PHE A 82 -20.63 1.73 -0.08
C PHE A 82 -19.47 0.74 -0.10
N THR A 83 -19.59 -0.35 0.64
CA THR A 83 -18.62 -1.44 0.54
C THR A 83 -19.38 -2.76 0.49
N VAL A 84 -18.95 -3.64 -0.42
CA VAL A 84 -19.42 -5.02 -0.49
C VAL A 84 -18.22 -5.94 -0.37
N PHE A 85 -18.42 -6.95 0.45
CA PHE A 85 -17.46 -7.94 0.86
C PHE A 85 -17.99 -9.32 0.45
N ALA A 86 -17.14 -10.14 -0.18
CA ALA A 86 -17.40 -11.55 -0.41
C ALA A 86 -16.15 -12.36 -0.04
N ALA A 87 -16.25 -13.30 0.89
CA ALA A 87 -15.19 -14.25 1.22
C ALA A 87 -15.54 -15.66 0.74
N GLN A 88 -14.55 -16.34 0.16
CA GLN A 88 -14.61 -17.77 -0.08
C GLN A 88 -14.02 -18.50 1.14
N ILE A 89 -14.87 -19.30 1.79
CA ILE A 89 -14.52 -20.09 2.97
C ILE A 89 -14.65 -21.57 2.63
N GLY A 90 -13.69 -22.40 3.07
CA GLY A 90 -13.84 -23.85 2.97
C GLY A 90 -12.97 -24.61 3.96
N SER A 91 -13.12 -25.94 3.94
CA SER A 91 -12.26 -26.87 4.69
C SER A 91 -11.63 -27.90 3.75
N PRO A 92 -10.29 -27.92 3.57
CA PRO A 92 -9.61 -28.88 2.72
C PRO A 92 -9.47 -30.29 3.35
N GLN A 93 -9.90 -30.51 4.60
CA GLN A 93 -9.79 -31.82 5.27
C GLN A 93 -11.08 -32.25 5.98
N ARG A 94 -11.32 -33.57 6.00
CA ARG A 94 -12.53 -34.23 6.55
C ARG A 94 -12.53 -34.33 8.08
N VAL A 95 -12.42 -33.23 8.81
CA VAL A 95 -12.48 -33.22 10.29
C VAL A 95 -13.18 -31.97 10.81
N GLY A 96 -14.19 -32.13 11.67
CA GLY A 96 -14.88 -31.02 12.38
C GLY A 96 -15.83 -30.13 11.55
N LYS A 97 -16.95 -29.72 12.16
CA LYS A 97 -17.70 -28.52 11.75
C LYS A 97 -17.01 -27.28 12.34
N GLY A 98 -17.13 -26.14 11.68
CA GLY A 98 -16.62 -24.87 12.19
C GLY A 98 -17.39 -23.66 11.67
N ASP A 99 -17.32 -22.58 12.43
CA ASP A 99 -17.92 -21.29 12.11
C ASP A 99 -16.82 -20.27 11.81
N ILE A 100 -17.02 -19.44 10.78
CA ILE A 100 -16.19 -18.25 10.55
C ILE A 100 -17.03 -17.01 10.82
N HIS A 101 -16.45 -16.11 11.62
CA HIS A 101 -17.04 -14.83 12.00
C HIS A 101 -16.24 -13.72 11.33
N MET A 102 -16.92 -12.76 10.70
CA MET A 102 -16.29 -11.66 9.97
C MET A 102 -16.94 -10.33 10.31
N TRP A 103 -16.14 -9.36 10.77
CA TRP A 103 -16.60 -8.03 11.14
C TRP A 103 -15.74 -6.92 10.53
N MET A 104 -16.36 -5.76 10.34
CA MET A 104 -15.71 -4.55 9.86
C MET A 104 -15.73 -3.49 10.97
N GLN A 105 -14.55 -2.97 11.33
CA GLN A 105 -14.39 -2.01 12.43
C GLN A 105 -13.91 -0.65 11.91
N GLN A 106 -14.62 0.42 12.28
CA GLN A 106 -14.14 1.78 12.05
C GLN A 106 -13.24 2.19 13.22
N ARG A 107 -11.94 2.38 12.98
CA ARG A 107 -10.96 2.60 14.06
C ARG A 107 -11.28 3.83 14.91
N SER A 108 -11.85 4.89 14.33
CA SER A 108 -12.21 6.10 15.07
C SER A 108 -13.33 5.93 16.10
N LYS A 109 -14.07 4.81 16.07
CA LYS A 109 -15.13 4.51 17.06
C LYS A 109 -14.77 3.37 18.02
N ASN A 110 -13.73 2.58 17.74
CA ASN A 110 -13.39 1.31 18.41
C ASN A 110 -14.52 0.26 18.46
N GLU A 111 -15.72 0.55 17.96
CA GLU A 111 -16.81 -0.39 17.82
C GLU A 111 -16.87 -0.94 16.38
N PRO A 112 -17.18 -2.23 16.19
CA PRO A 112 -17.46 -2.79 14.88
C PRO A 112 -18.78 -2.24 14.34
N ASN A 113 -18.75 -1.78 13.09
CA ASN A 113 -19.92 -1.26 12.40
C ASN A 113 -20.91 -2.39 12.02
N SER A 114 -20.43 -3.64 12.02
CA SER A 114 -21.14 -4.83 11.55
C SER A 114 -20.36 -6.13 11.81
N ASN A 115 -21.08 -7.25 11.91
CA ASN A 115 -20.53 -8.61 12.01
C ASN A 115 -21.42 -9.58 11.19
N SER A 116 -20.88 -10.73 10.80
CA SER A 116 -21.59 -11.79 10.05
C SER A 116 -20.96 -13.15 10.33
N ILE A 117 -21.76 -14.21 10.36
CA ILE A 117 -21.32 -15.58 10.66
C ILE A 117 -21.79 -16.54 9.56
N GLN A 118 -20.91 -17.46 9.18
CA GLN A 118 -21.18 -18.55 8.25
C GLN A 118 -20.64 -19.87 8.84
N SER A 119 -21.53 -20.86 8.99
CA SER A 119 -21.13 -22.24 9.30
C SER A 119 -20.69 -22.96 8.02
N VAL A 120 -19.66 -23.81 8.10
CA VAL A 120 -19.18 -24.60 6.96
C VAL A 120 -19.03 -26.08 7.33
N ASP A 121 -19.67 -26.94 6.53
CA ASP A 121 -19.62 -28.40 6.64
C ASP A 121 -18.40 -28.99 5.91
N HIS A 122 -18.11 -30.27 6.17
CA HIS A 122 -16.89 -30.93 5.72
C HIS A 122 -16.74 -30.98 4.19
N GLY A 123 -15.62 -30.46 3.66
CA GLY A 123 -15.32 -30.50 2.24
C GLY A 123 -16.17 -29.55 1.38
N SER A 124 -17.03 -28.74 1.99
CA SER A 124 -17.80 -27.72 1.30
C SER A 124 -17.02 -26.41 1.22
N THR A 125 -17.19 -25.71 0.10
CA THR A 125 -16.84 -24.29 -0.05
C THR A 125 -18.10 -23.45 -0.07
N SER A 126 -18.14 -22.37 0.71
CA SER A 126 -19.25 -21.43 0.79
C SER A 126 -18.78 -19.98 0.63
N VAL A 127 -19.64 -19.13 0.08
CA VAL A 127 -19.38 -17.68 0.00
C VAL A 127 -20.14 -16.92 1.09
N LEU A 128 -19.40 -16.22 1.95
CA LEU A 128 -19.94 -15.29 2.94
C LEU A 128 -19.97 -13.88 2.34
N VAL A 129 -21.14 -13.23 2.34
CA VAL A 129 -21.36 -11.92 1.73
C VAL A 129 -21.79 -10.90 2.77
N TYR A 130 -21.30 -9.67 2.65
CA TYR A 130 -21.62 -8.57 3.56
C TYR A 130 -21.63 -7.22 2.83
N ALA A 131 -22.62 -6.35 3.09
CA ALA A 131 -22.77 -5.06 2.40
C ALA A 131 -23.15 -3.90 3.34
N THR A 132 -22.50 -2.76 3.18
CA THR A 132 -22.48 -1.66 4.17
C THR A 132 -22.49 -0.29 3.50
N VAL A 133 -23.19 0.68 4.10
CA VAL A 133 -23.09 2.10 3.75
C VAL A 133 -22.69 2.88 4.99
N PHE A 134 -21.58 3.61 4.90
CA PHE A 134 -21.09 4.46 5.97
C PHE A 134 -20.73 5.86 5.46
N GLN A 135 -20.91 6.85 6.33
CA GLN A 135 -20.47 8.22 6.10
C GLN A 135 -19.19 8.45 6.91
N THR A 136 -18.19 9.10 6.31
CA THR A 136 -16.96 9.45 7.01
C THR A 136 -16.66 10.95 6.95
N PRO A 137 -16.05 11.51 8.01
CA PRO A 137 -15.14 12.64 7.83
C PRO A 137 -13.92 12.21 7.00
N ILE A 138 -13.06 13.18 6.70
CA ILE A 138 -11.72 12.93 6.13
C ILE A 138 -10.93 12.03 7.11
N ASP A 139 -10.01 11.22 6.58
CA ASP A 139 -9.03 10.39 7.31
C ASP A 139 -9.63 9.29 8.21
N CYS A 140 -10.68 8.63 7.74
CA CYS A 140 -11.23 7.45 8.43
C CYS A 140 -10.55 6.14 7.98
N THR A 141 -9.89 5.47 8.93
CA THR A 141 -9.41 4.08 8.74
C THR A 141 -10.46 3.04 9.17
N PHE A 142 -10.76 2.11 8.27
CA PHE A 142 -11.51 0.87 8.52
C PHE A 142 -10.54 -0.31 8.65
N ALA A 143 -10.93 -1.34 9.38
CA ALA A 143 -10.23 -2.62 9.47
C ALA A 143 -11.20 -3.77 9.20
N LEU A 144 -10.82 -4.69 8.31
CA LEU A 144 -11.49 -5.99 8.22
C LEU A 144 -10.84 -6.96 9.21
N LEU A 145 -11.66 -7.64 10.01
CA LEU A 145 -11.23 -8.61 11.01
C LEU A 145 -12.02 -9.92 10.83
N TYR A 146 -11.38 -11.06 11.06
CA TYR A 146 -12.04 -12.36 11.07
C TYR A 146 -11.50 -13.26 12.19
N SER A 147 -12.34 -14.19 12.62
CA SER A 147 -11.97 -15.32 13.46
C SER A 147 -12.58 -16.60 12.92
N ALA A 148 -11.88 -17.71 13.13
CA ALA A 148 -12.38 -19.05 12.83
C ALA A 148 -12.47 -19.83 14.15
N PHE A 149 -13.64 -20.42 14.41
CA PHE A 149 -13.88 -21.26 15.57
C PHE A 149 -14.16 -22.70 15.11
N THR A 150 -13.27 -23.60 15.51
CA THR A 150 -13.38 -25.04 15.26
C THR A 150 -13.87 -25.72 16.54
N VAL A 151 -15.04 -26.36 16.48
CA VAL A 151 -15.68 -26.94 17.67
C VAL A 151 -14.97 -28.21 18.17
N ASN A 152 -14.22 -28.90 17.30
CA ASN A 152 -13.47 -30.11 17.63
C ASN A 152 -12.11 -30.16 16.90
N GLU A 153 -11.00 -29.93 17.61
CA GLU A 153 -9.55 -30.18 17.30
C GLU A 153 -9.02 -30.11 15.84
N CYS A 154 -9.75 -29.55 14.88
CA CYS A 154 -9.32 -29.45 13.49
C CYS A 154 -8.44 -28.22 13.27
N THR A 155 -7.29 -28.41 12.62
CA THR A 155 -6.25 -27.38 12.46
C THR A 155 -6.30 -26.63 11.13
N SER A 156 -7.38 -26.75 10.34
CA SER A 156 -7.40 -26.20 8.98
C SER A 156 -8.75 -25.68 8.45
N LEU A 157 -9.45 -24.83 9.21
CA LEU A 157 -10.50 -23.96 8.63
C LEU A 157 -9.85 -22.66 8.14
N GLY A 158 -10.28 -22.12 6.98
CA GLY A 158 -9.63 -20.93 6.43
C GLY A 158 -10.26 -20.32 5.18
N LEU A 159 -9.67 -19.19 4.80
CA LEU A 159 -9.94 -18.50 3.54
C LEU A 159 -9.18 -19.21 2.42
N ILE A 160 -9.86 -19.63 1.36
CA ILE A 160 -9.28 -20.45 0.28
C ILE A 160 -9.27 -19.69 -1.03
N ALA A 161 -8.13 -19.67 -1.72
CA ALA A 161 -7.98 -19.20 -3.09
C ALA A 161 -7.56 -20.37 -3.98
N THR A 162 -8.17 -20.51 -5.15
CA THR A 162 -7.88 -21.58 -6.11
C THR A 162 -7.73 -21.03 -7.52
N GLN A 163 -6.81 -21.58 -8.31
CA GLN A 163 -6.67 -21.26 -9.74
C GLN A 163 -6.82 -22.55 -10.56
N PRO A 164 -8.04 -22.89 -11.00
CA PRO A 164 -8.25 -24.04 -11.87
C PRO A 164 -7.62 -23.84 -13.25
N GLU A 165 -7.28 -24.92 -13.93
CA GLU A 165 -6.71 -24.83 -15.29
C GLU A 165 -7.76 -24.31 -16.28
N ASN A 166 -7.41 -23.23 -17.01
CA ASN A 166 -8.27 -22.55 -18.00
C ASN A 166 -9.47 -21.78 -17.42
N GLU A 167 -9.43 -21.38 -16.14
CA GLU A 167 -10.43 -20.53 -15.51
C GLU A 167 -9.79 -19.25 -14.92
N ALA A 168 -10.60 -18.24 -14.61
CA ALA A 168 -10.15 -17.10 -13.82
C ALA A 168 -9.81 -17.51 -12.39
N LEU A 169 -8.86 -16.81 -11.75
CA LEU A 169 -8.50 -17.02 -10.35
C LEU A 169 -9.73 -16.83 -9.45
N VAL A 170 -9.99 -17.81 -8.57
CA VAL A 170 -10.96 -17.72 -7.49
C VAL A 170 -10.23 -17.12 -6.27
N PRO A 171 -10.50 -15.86 -5.88
CA PRO A 171 -9.79 -15.21 -4.79
C PRO A 171 -10.47 -15.55 -3.46
N SER A 172 -9.68 -15.64 -2.39
CA SER A 172 -10.19 -15.99 -1.06
C SER A 172 -11.04 -14.89 -0.42
N ILE A 173 -10.86 -13.64 -0.87
CA ILE A 173 -11.73 -12.51 -0.59
C ILE A 173 -11.79 -11.59 -1.81
N ILE A 174 -12.97 -11.01 -2.09
CA ILE A 174 -13.19 -9.82 -2.93
C ILE A 174 -13.76 -8.70 -2.06
N ILE A 175 -13.10 -7.54 -2.04
CA ILE A 175 -13.65 -6.29 -1.52
C ILE A 175 -13.84 -5.30 -2.67
N SER A 176 -15.03 -4.70 -2.73
CA SER A 176 -15.33 -3.54 -3.57
C SER A 176 -15.74 -2.37 -2.68
N ILE A 177 -15.01 -1.25 -2.75
CA ILE A 177 -15.36 0.02 -2.09
C ILE A 177 -15.70 1.04 -3.17
N LEU A 178 -16.86 1.67 -3.04
CA LEU A 178 -17.36 2.69 -3.95
C LEU A 178 -17.67 3.97 -3.17
N GLN A 179 -17.06 5.08 -3.56
CA GLN A 179 -17.53 6.40 -3.13
C GLN A 179 -18.80 6.75 -3.92
N ILE A 180 -19.89 7.07 -3.21
CA ILE A 180 -21.20 7.31 -3.81
C ILE A 180 -21.49 8.82 -3.94
N SER A 181 -20.93 9.62 -3.02
CA SER A 181 -20.97 11.09 -3.08
C SER A 181 -19.76 11.71 -2.38
N GLY A 182 -19.09 12.64 -3.05
CA GLY A 182 -18.09 13.52 -2.45
C GLY A 182 -18.70 14.83 -1.93
N GLY A 183 -18.23 15.29 -0.76
CA GLY A 183 -18.66 16.57 -0.16
C GLY A 183 -19.99 16.53 0.59
N THR A 184 -20.53 17.71 0.91
CA THR A 184 -21.68 17.88 1.83
C THR A 184 -23.06 17.69 1.19
N ASN A 185 -23.15 17.52 -0.13
CA ASN A 185 -24.41 17.26 -0.82
C ASN A 185 -24.84 15.80 -0.63
N THR A 186 -25.54 15.52 0.47
CA THR A 186 -25.92 14.16 0.82
C THR A 186 -27.01 13.61 -0.12
N ILE A 187 -26.67 12.53 -0.83
CA ILE A 187 -27.63 11.66 -1.51
C ILE A 187 -28.46 10.88 -0.48
N PRO A 188 -29.70 10.46 -0.76
CA PRO A 188 -30.41 9.56 0.13
C PRO A 188 -29.71 8.19 0.26
N TYR A 189 -29.53 7.72 1.50
CA TYR A 189 -28.96 6.41 1.81
C TYR A 189 -29.39 5.90 3.19
N ALA A 190 -29.28 4.59 3.40
CA ALA A 190 -29.36 3.99 4.73
C ALA A 190 -28.56 2.67 4.82
N GLN A 191 -28.08 2.38 6.02
CA GLN A 191 -27.72 1.04 6.48
C GLN A 191 -28.55 0.72 7.73
N LEU A 192 -29.42 -0.28 7.60
CA LEU A 192 -30.34 -0.77 8.62
C LEU A 192 -30.00 -2.21 8.99
N PHE A 193 -30.41 -2.65 10.17
CA PHE A 193 -30.18 -4.02 10.61
C PHE A 193 -31.30 -4.52 11.53
N SER A 194 -31.33 -5.84 11.74
CA SER A 194 -32.10 -6.45 12.82
C SER A 194 -31.21 -7.09 13.87
N SER A 195 -31.25 -6.56 15.08
CA SER A 195 -30.55 -7.09 16.24
C SER A 195 -31.14 -8.40 16.79
N LYS A 196 -32.28 -8.84 16.23
CA LYS A 196 -33.11 -9.93 16.73
C LYS A 196 -33.14 -11.13 15.78
N THR A 197 -33.19 -12.31 16.38
CA THR A 197 -33.62 -13.53 15.67
C THR A 197 -35.09 -13.40 15.31
N GLN A 198 -35.41 -13.65 14.04
CA GLN A 198 -36.75 -13.62 13.48
C GLN A 198 -36.99 -14.95 12.77
N LEU A 199 -37.61 -15.88 13.50
CA LEU A 199 -38.04 -17.16 12.91
C LEU A 199 -39.16 -16.90 11.91
N GLY A 200 -39.10 -17.60 10.78
CA GLY A 200 -40.01 -17.40 9.67
C GLY A 200 -41.33 -18.16 9.81
N ASN A 201 -42.21 -17.86 8.86
CA ASN A 201 -43.55 -18.40 8.76
C ASN A 201 -43.74 -19.03 7.37
N LEU A 202 -44.62 -20.03 7.29
CA LEU A 202 -44.97 -20.73 6.04
C LEU A 202 -45.68 -19.80 5.02
N ASN A 203 -46.18 -18.64 5.46
CA ASN A 203 -46.99 -17.71 4.64
C ASN A 203 -46.31 -16.35 4.37
N SER A 204 -45.00 -16.25 4.61
CA SER A 204 -44.20 -15.02 4.61
C SER A 204 -44.51 -14.02 5.72
N ASP A 205 -43.47 -13.43 6.31
CA ASP A 205 -43.54 -12.33 7.28
C ASP A 205 -42.67 -11.16 6.81
N VAL A 206 -43.04 -9.93 7.20
CA VAL A 206 -42.22 -8.74 6.96
C VAL A 206 -41.09 -8.67 7.98
N VAL A 207 -39.87 -8.52 7.50
CA VAL A 207 -38.67 -8.46 8.33
C VAL A 207 -38.59 -7.15 9.11
N ILE A 208 -38.46 -7.26 10.43
CA ILE A 208 -38.32 -6.14 11.35
C ILE A 208 -36.86 -5.67 11.35
N LEU A 209 -36.65 -4.42 10.92
CA LEU A 209 -35.38 -3.69 11.08
C LEU A 209 -35.52 -2.79 12.32
N ASP A 210 -34.77 -3.09 13.37
CA ASP A 210 -34.89 -2.44 14.68
C ASP A 210 -33.68 -1.57 15.07
N GLY A 211 -32.69 -1.47 14.18
CA GLY A 211 -31.57 -0.56 14.32
C GLY A 211 -31.07 -0.01 12.98
N SER A 212 -30.27 1.06 13.05
CA SER A 212 -29.66 1.71 11.90
C SER A 212 -28.25 2.19 12.24
N SER A 213 -27.27 1.87 11.38
CA SER A 213 -25.89 2.32 11.52
C SER A 213 -25.66 3.67 10.84
N ALA A 214 -26.42 3.98 9.78
CA ALA A 214 -26.37 5.24 9.05
C ALA A 214 -27.71 5.49 8.34
N VAL A 215 -28.20 6.73 8.34
CA VAL A 215 -29.44 7.14 7.64
C VAL A 215 -29.29 8.57 7.15
N ASN A 216 -29.69 8.84 5.91
CA ASN A 216 -29.83 10.19 5.40
C ASN A 216 -30.99 10.27 4.40
N LYS A 217 -31.90 11.23 4.61
CA LYS A 217 -33.04 11.54 3.71
C LYS A 217 -33.98 10.38 3.37
N LEU A 218 -34.04 9.35 4.21
CA LEU A 218 -35.02 8.27 4.12
C LEU A 218 -35.88 8.26 5.40
N ASP A 219 -37.20 8.11 5.22
CA ASP A 219 -38.15 7.99 6.33
C ASP A 219 -38.22 6.51 6.75
N ILE A 220 -37.61 6.16 7.88
CA ILE A 220 -37.67 4.78 8.38
C ILE A 220 -38.63 4.73 9.56
N THR A 221 -39.72 3.99 9.38
CA THR A 221 -40.69 3.79 10.46
C THR A 221 -40.28 2.57 11.28
N THR A 222 -39.30 2.75 12.19
CA THR A 222 -38.79 1.72 13.11
C THR A 222 -39.75 1.37 14.26
N ALA A 223 -40.96 1.93 14.27
CA ALA A 223 -41.97 1.70 15.31
C ALA A 223 -42.49 0.25 15.31
N GLU A 224 -41.80 -0.59 16.09
CA GLU A 224 -42.08 -1.95 16.61
C GLU A 224 -42.67 -3.05 15.70
N LYS A 225 -43.22 -2.79 14.50
CA LYS A 225 -43.98 -3.82 13.75
C LYS A 225 -43.88 -3.86 12.22
N HIS A 226 -43.24 -2.89 11.54
CA HIS A 226 -43.54 -2.74 10.10
C HIS A 226 -42.40 -2.89 9.08
N GLY A 227 -41.12 -2.71 9.44
CA GLY A 227 -40.01 -2.96 8.49
C GLY A 227 -40.08 -2.15 7.18
N ILE A 228 -40.81 -1.03 7.16
CA ILE A 228 -41.03 -0.18 5.98
C ILE A 228 -39.92 0.87 5.90
N ILE A 229 -39.18 0.86 4.80
CA ILE A 229 -38.29 1.96 4.37
C ILE A 229 -39.07 2.83 3.38
N LYS A 230 -39.32 4.10 3.72
CA LYS A 230 -39.97 5.07 2.82
C LYS A 230 -38.92 6.00 2.19
N PHE A 231 -38.98 6.09 0.86
CA PHE A 231 -38.06 6.90 0.05
C PHE A 231 -38.66 8.29 -0.16
N ASN A 232 -37.93 9.35 0.21
CA ASN A 232 -38.47 10.72 0.19
C ASN A 232 -38.16 11.50 -1.09
N GLU A 233 -37.13 11.09 -1.83
CA GLU A 233 -36.76 11.69 -3.12
C GLU A 233 -36.88 10.62 -4.20
N ALA A 234 -37.40 10.97 -5.37
CA ALA A 234 -37.42 10.08 -6.52
C ALA A 234 -35.99 9.84 -7.07
N GLY A 235 -35.77 8.71 -7.72
CA GLY A 235 -34.48 8.37 -8.32
C GLY A 235 -34.29 6.88 -8.63
N ILE A 236 -33.11 6.59 -9.17
CA ILE A 236 -32.59 5.23 -9.31
C ILE A 236 -31.83 4.86 -8.04
N TYR A 237 -32.19 3.75 -7.42
CA TYR A 237 -31.61 3.27 -6.16
C TYR A 237 -30.99 1.89 -6.33
N PHE A 238 -29.88 1.65 -5.64
CA PHE A 238 -29.42 0.29 -5.36
C PHE A 238 -29.92 -0.13 -3.97
N LEU A 239 -30.37 -1.38 -3.86
CA LEU A 239 -30.91 -1.99 -2.65
C LEU A 239 -30.29 -3.37 -2.48
N ILE A 240 -29.79 -3.69 -1.29
CA ILE A 240 -29.26 -5.00 -0.96
C ILE A 240 -29.62 -5.40 0.48
N ALA A 241 -30.04 -6.65 0.64
CA ALA A 241 -30.34 -7.29 1.90
C ALA A 241 -29.47 -8.55 2.05
N CYS A 242 -28.68 -8.62 3.12
CA CYS A 242 -27.85 -9.77 3.50
C CYS A 242 -28.41 -10.36 4.80
N GLY A 243 -29.18 -11.44 4.69
CA GLY A 243 -29.77 -12.15 5.84
C GLY A 243 -28.86 -13.27 6.33
N GLN A 244 -28.51 -13.28 7.61
CA GLN A 244 -27.91 -14.43 8.27
C GLN A 244 -29.04 -15.41 8.61
N VAL A 245 -29.18 -16.45 7.81
CA VAL A 245 -30.25 -17.46 7.90
C VAL A 245 -29.76 -18.73 8.61
N GLY A 246 -30.64 -19.44 9.30
CA GLY A 246 -30.30 -20.66 10.03
C GLY A 246 -31.45 -21.14 10.91
N SER A 247 -31.16 -21.99 11.90
CA SER A 247 -32.15 -22.46 12.87
C SER A 247 -32.19 -21.67 14.18
N ALA A 248 -33.30 -21.80 14.90
CA ALA A 248 -33.41 -21.44 16.30
C ALA A 248 -32.31 -22.15 17.10
N LYS A 249 -31.69 -21.41 18.03
CA LYS A 249 -30.59 -21.91 18.84
C LYS A 249 -30.96 -23.25 19.50
N ASP A 250 -30.03 -24.21 19.42
CA ASP A 250 -30.15 -25.56 19.97
C ASP A 250 -31.17 -26.47 19.23
N THR A 251 -31.44 -26.22 17.94
CA THR A 251 -32.26 -27.10 17.06
C THR A 251 -31.52 -27.52 15.78
N ASP A 252 -31.60 -28.82 15.42
CA ASP A 252 -31.09 -29.39 14.17
C ASP A 252 -32.04 -29.16 12.97
N ALA A 253 -32.85 -28.10 13.04
CA ALA A 253 -33.88 -27.82 12.05
C ALA A 253 -33.30 -27.74 10.62
N SER A 254 -34.04 -28.31 9.68
CA SER A 254 -33.69 -28.34 8.26
C SER A 254 -34.90 -27.91 7.42
N GLY A 255 -34.65 -27.39 6.22
CA GLY A 255 -35.66 -26.78 5.35
C GLY A 255 -35.08 -25.62 4.54
N GLU A 256 -35.94 -24.80 3.98
CA GLU A 256 -35.56 -23.67 3.12
C GLU A 256 -35.92 -22.35 3.79
N VAL A 257 -35.09 -21.33 3.55
CA VAL A 257 -35.33 -19.94 3.95
C VAL A 257 -35.28 -19.07 2.70
N HIS A 258 -36.32 -18.29 2.47
CA HIS A 258 -36.47 -17.45 1.28
C HIS A 258 -36.45 -15.97 1.68
N LEU A 259 -35.81 -15.11 0.87
CA LEU A 259 -35.68 -13.68 1.13
C LEU A 259 -35.90 -12.87 -0.16
N TRP A 260 -36.83 -11.92 -0.11
CA TRP A 260 -37.15 -11.02 -1.22
C TRP A 260 -37.56 -9.62 -0.76
N MET A 261 -37.82 -8.74 -1.73
CA MET A 261 -38.25 -7.37 -1.48
C MET A 261 -39.68 -7.11 -2.00
N ARG A 262 -40.43 -6.27 -1.30
CA ARG A 262 -41.70 -5.67 -1.79
C ARG A 262 -41.51 -4.18 -2.03
N LEU A 263 -42.09 -3.67 -3.11
CA LEU A 263 -42.28 -2.25 -3.40
C LEU A 263 -43.78 -1.95 -3.35
N ASN A 264 -44.19 -1.06 -2.45
CA ASN A 264 -45.59 -0.68 -2.23
C ASN A 264 -46.52 -1.90 -2.08
N GLU A 265 -46.16 -2.80 -1.14
CA GLU A 265 -46.87 -4.05 -0.80
C GLU A 265 -46.89 -5.12 -1.92
N LYS A 266 -46.37 -4.82 -3.11
CA LYS A 266 -46.20 -5.77 -4.22
C LYS A 266 -44.78 -6.32 -4.26
N ASP A 267 -44.61 -7.62 -4.43
CA ASP A 267 -43.27 -8.21 -4.57
C ASP A 267 -42.53 -7.63 -5.79
N ILE A 268 -41.23 -7.34 -5.61
CA ILE A 268 -40.32 -6.99 -6.70
C ILE A 268 -39.96 -8.29 -7.43
N ALA A 269 -40.33 -8.38 -8.71
CA ALA A 269 -40.04 -9.53 -9.55
C ALA A 269 -38.53 -9.84 -9.54
N ASN A 270 -38.21 -11.14 -9.54
CA ASN A 270 -36.82 -11.63 -9.60
C ASN A 270 -35.90 -11.12 -8.48
N SER A 271 -36.46 -10.66 -7.34
CA SER A 271 -35.70 -10.33 -6.12
C SER A 271 -35.62 -11.47 -5.09
N ASN A 272 -36.33 -12.59 -5.33
CA ASN A 272 -36.39 -13.71 -4.40
C ASN A 272 -35.16 -14.60 -4.53
N THR A 273 -34.69 -15.11 -3.38
CA THR A 273 -33.53 -16.00 -3.27
C THR A 273 -33.79 -17.04 -2.20
N ILE A 274 -33.29 -18.26 -2.40
CA ILE A 274 -33.46 -19.40 -1.49
C ILE A 274 -32.11 -19.85 -0.95
N LYS A 275 -32.07 -20.18 0.34
CA LYS A 275 -31.03 -21.02 0.92
C LYS A 275 -31.65 -22.22 1.61
N THR A 276 -31.21 -23.42 1.24
CA THR A 276 -31.50 -24.62 2.04
C THR A 276 -30.57 -24.67 3.25
N ILE A 277 -31.15 -24.95 4.41
CA ILE A 277 -30.50 -25.11 5.71
C ILE A 277 -30.62 -26.58 6.12
N ARG A 278 -29.53 -27.16 6.62
CA ARG A 278 -29.46 -28.52 7.16
C ARG A 278 -28.86 -28.52 8.54
N ASN A 279 -29.37 -29.40 9.41
CA ASN A 279 -28.79 -29.73 10.71
C ASN A 279 -28.42 -28.46 11.53
N GLY A 280 -29.30 -27.46 11.51
CA GLY A 280 -29.12 -26.20 12.24
C GLY A 280 -28.00 -25.26 11.76
N ASN A 281 -27.37 -25.52 10.61
CA ASN A 281 -26.30 -24.68 10.08
C ASN A 281 -26.74 -23.21 9.86
N THR A 282 -25.81 -22.27 10.02
CA THR A 282 -26.01 -20.87 9.60
C THR A 282 -25.42 -20.61 8.22
N ALA A 283 -26.09 -19.75 7.44
CA ALA A 283 -25.63 -19.31 6.14
C ALA A 283 -26.04 -17.85 5.85
N VAL A 284 -25.45 -17.22 4.83
CA VAL A 284 -25.92 -15.91 4.35
C VAL A 284 -26.74 -16.05 3.06
N LEU A 285 -27.83 -15.29 3.00
CA LEU A 285 -28.75 -15.18 1.87
C LEU A 285 -28.78 -13.72 1.39
N VAL A 286 -28.60 -13.49 0.09
CA VAL A 286 -28.45 -12.15 -0.50
C VAL A 286 -29.55 -11.87 -1.51
N SER A 287 -30.39 -10.87 -1.22
CA SER A 287 -31.37 -10.32 -2.16
C SER A 287 -30.93 -8.91 -2.56
N GLN A 288 -30.88 -8.61 -3.86
CA GLN A 288 -30.42 -7.32 -4.38
C GLN A 288 -31.28 -6.85 -5.56
N THR A 289 -31.40 -5.51 -5.73
CA THR A 289 -32.00 -4.93 -6.93
C THR A 289 -31.53 -3.49 -7.19
N VAL A 290 -31.42 -3.10 -8.45
CA VAL A 290 -31.50 -1.70 -8.89
C VAL A 290 -32.95 -1.41 -9.25
N ALA A 291 -33.55 -0.41 -8.60
CA ALA A 291 -34.94 -0.02 -8.82
C ALA A 291 -35.07 1.49 -9.04
N LYS A 292 -35.96 1.89 -9.97
CA LYS A 292 -36.51 3.25 -9.99
C LYS A 292 -37.56 3.36 -8.89
N LEU A 293 -37.42 4.33 -8.00
CA LEU A 293 -38.34 4.59 -6.90
C LEU A 293 -38.87 6.02 -7.00
N GLU A 294 -40.17 6.17 -6.84
CA GLU A 294 -40.84 7.47 -6.76
C GLU A 294 -40.83 8.02 -5.34
N ALA A 295 -41.09 9.33 -5.19
CA ALA A 295 -41.20 9.93 -3.86
C ALA A 295 -42.41 9.37 -3.09
N ASN A 296 -42.17 8.93 -1.85
CA ASN A 296 -43.05 8.20 -0.94
C ASN A 296 -43.22 6.69 -1.21
N ASP A 297 -42.47 6.12 -2.15
CA ASP A 297 -42.40 4.66 -2.32
C ASP A 297 -41.91 3.97 -1.04
N LYS A 298 -42.46 2.78 -0.79
CA LYS A 298 -42.20 1.96 0.39
C LYS A 298 -41.56 0.64 0.00
N VAL A 299 -40.36 0.38 0.50
CA VAL A 299 -39.73 -0.94 0.40
C VAL A 299 -39.88 -1.70 1.70
N GLN A 300 -40.15 -2.99 1.60
CA GLN A 300 -40.14 -3.95 2.71
C GLN A 300 -39.26 -5.14 2.35
N LEU A 301 -38.59 -5.70 3.34
CA LEU A 301 -37.95 -7.01 3.22
C LEU A 301 -38.92 -8.08 3.73
N VAL A 302 -38.93 -9.24 3.08
CA VAL A 302 -39.87 -10.33 3.36
C VAL A 302 -39.12 -11.64 3.45
N ILE A 303 -39.44 -12.42 4.48
CA ILE A 303 -38.90 -13.76 4.71
C ILE A 303 -40.03 -14.79 4.74
N SER A 304 -39.81 -15.94 4.12
CA SER A 304 -40.59 -17.16 4.37
C SER A 304 -39.66 -18.33 4.68
N THR A 305 -40.23 -19.40 5.21
CA THR A 305 -39.49 -20.62 5.55
C THR A 305 -40.37 -21.85 5.34
N THR A 306 -39.80 -22.98 4.93
CA THR A 306 -40.55 -24.26 4.91
C THR A 306 -40.58 -24.95 6.29
N ASN A 307 -39.81 -24.46 7.26
CA ASN A 307 -39.81 -24.91 8.65
C ASN A 307 -39.77 -23.71 9.61
N LYS A 308 -40.75 -23.62 10.51
CA LYS A 308 -40.94 -22.54 11.51
C LYS A 308 -39.80 -22.39 12.53
N GLU A 309 -38.89 -23.36 12.60
CA GLU A 309 -37.70 -23.30 13.45
C GLU A 309 -36.51 -22.67 12.72
N LEU A 310 -36.66 -22.32 11.44
CA LEU A 310 -35.69 -21.55 10.66
C LEU A 310 -36.05 -20.06 10.64
N GLY A 311 -35.09 -19.22 10.26
CA GLY A 311 -35.34 -17.81 9.96
C GLY A 311 -34.05 -16.99 9.92
N LEU A 312 -34.16 -15.68 10.17
CA LEU A 312 -33.02 -14.78 10.38
C LEU A 312 -32.48 -14.98 11.80
N ILE A 313 -31.19 -15.26 11.95
CA ILE A 313 -30.57 -15.62 13.23
C ILE A 313 -29.60 -14.52 13.67
N ALA A 314 -29.97 -13.77 14.71
CA ALA A 314 -29.04 -12.85 15.36
C ALA A 314 -28.26 -13.59 16.45
N SER A 315 -26.96 -13.37 16.52
CA SER A 315 -26.06 -14.12 17.41
C SER A 315 -25.00 -13.21 18.02
N LYS A 316 -24.80 -13.33 19.34
CA LYS A 316 -23.80 -12.57 20.10
C LYS A 316 -22.88 -13.55 20.84
N PRO A 317 -21.80 -14.03 20.21
CA PRO A 317 -20.82 -14.88 20.87
C PRO A 317 -20.16 -14.15 22.05
N LYS A 318 -19.56 -14.92 22.97
CA LYS A 318 -18.97 -14.35 24.19
C LYS A 318 -17.72 -13.54 23.85
N ASN A 319 -17.69 -12.28 24.31
CA ASN A 319 -16.65 -11.27 24.01
C ASN A 319 -16.65 -10.77 22.55
N GLU A 320 -17.72 -10.99 21.80
CA GLU A 320 -17.82 -10.60 20.40
C GLU A 320 -18.96 -9.62 20.10
N PRO A 321 -18.90 -8.95 18.94
CA PRO A 321 -20.00 -8.14 18.43
C PRO A 321 -21.24 -8.98 18.14
N LEU A 322 -22.40 -8.35 18.23
CA LEU A 322 -23.63 -8.93 17.69
C LEU A 322 -23.49 -9.07 16.17
N ALA A 323 -23.58 -10.30 15.65
CA ALA A 323 -23.96 -10.54 14.27
C ALA A 323 -25.50 -10.42 14.18
N PRO A 324 -26.03 -9.39 13.49
CA PRO A 324 -27.47 -9.19 13.33
C PRO A 324 -28.07 -10.26 12.39
N GLY A 325 -29.35 -10.56 12.56
CA GLY A 325 -30.05 -11.54 11.72
C GLY A 325 -30.19 -11.08 10.26
N ILE A 326 -30.18 -9.76 10.01
CA ILE A 326 -30.14 -9.19 8.66
C ILE A 326 -29.50 -7.81 8.67
N ILE A 327 -28.91 -7.44 7.53
CA ILE A 327 -28.46 -6.08 7.24
C ILE A 327 -29.04 -5.67 5.88
N PHE A 328 -29.56 -4.45 5.82
CA PHE A 328 -30.11 -3.82 4.63
C PHE A 328 -29.36 -2.54 4.33
N SER A 329 -28.81 -2.43 3.12
CA SER A 329 -28.09 -1.25 2.65
C SER A 329 -28.74 -0.70 1.38
N THR A 330 -28.91 0.61 1.30
CA THR A 330 -29.45 1.29 0.10
C THR A 330 -28.87 2.68 -0.07
N PHE A 331 -28.76 3.13 -1.32
CA PHE A 331 -28.33 4.47 -1.69
C PHE A 331 -28.88 4.86 -3.06
N ARG A 332 -29.08 6.16 -3.28
CA ARG A 332 -29.46 6.69 -4.60
C ARG A 332 -28.25 6.74 -5.53
N LEU A 333 -28.37 6.12 -6.69
CA LEU A 333 -27.43 6.16 -7.80
C LEU A 333 -27.52 7.50 -8.56
N SER A 334 -28.74 7.90 -8.92
CA SER A 334 -29.00 9.13 -9.68
C SER A 334 -30.43 9.64 -9.48
N SER A 335 -30.71 10.89 -9.85
CA SER A 335 -32.10 11.36 -9.99
C SER A 335 -32.73 10.81 -11.27
N ASP A 336 -34.06 10.77 -11.30
CA ASP A 336 -34.82 10.29 -12.46
C ASP A 336 -34.76 11.22 -13.67
N GLU A 337 -34.43 12.50 -13.46
CA GLU A 337 -34.22 13.48 -14.55
C GLU A 337 -32.91 13.24 -15.32
N LYS A 338 -31.93 12.59 -14.67
CA LYS A 338 -30.58 12.34 -15.19
C LYS A 338 -30.11 10.95 -14.77
N PRO A 339 -30.78 9.88 -15.24
CA PRO A 339 -30.37 8.52 -14.92
C PRO A 339 -28.95 8.26 -15.41
N ILE A 340 -28.12 7.66 -14.56
CA ILE A 340 -26.84 7.09 -15.01
C ILE A 340 -27.08 5.76 -15.71
N ALA A 341 -26.07 5.24 -16.43
CA ALA A 341 -26.17 3.92 -17.03
C ALA A 341 -26.29 2.82 -15.94
N TYR A 342 -27.29 1.96 -16.05
CA TYR A 342 -27.54 0.84 -15.13
C TYR A 342 -28.26 -0.33 -15.82
N ALA A 343 -28.21 -1.51 -15.22
CA ALA A 343 -29.03 -2.66 -15.58
C ALA A 343 -29.35 -3.53 -14.35
N GLN A 344 -30.60 -3.95 -14.23
CA GLN A 344 -31.06 -5.06 -13.41
C GLN A 344 -31.55 -6.15 -14.36
N LEU A 345 -30.83 -7.27 -14.39
CA LEU A 345 -31.10 -8.38 -15.29
C LEU A 345 -31.27 -9.66 -14.48
N SER A 346 -32.05 -10.60 -14.99
CA SER A 346 -32.21 -11.89 -14.34
C SER A 346 -32.48 -13.01 -15.34
N SER A 347 -32.44 -14.25 -14.83
CA SER A 347 -32.74 -15.45 -15.61
C SER A 347 -33.87 -16.26 -14.98
N SER A 348 -34.99 -16.39 -15.68
CA SER A 348 -36.15 -17.16 -15.22
C SER A 348 -36.03 -18.68 -15.43
N GLN A 349 -34.93 -19.12 -16.06
CA GLN A 349 -34.72 -20.50 -16.49
C GLN A 349 -33.58 -21.14 -15.70
N SER A 350 -33.72 -22.42 -15.34
CA SER A 350 -32.58 -23.21 -14.88
C SER A 350 -31.59 -23.43 -16.03
N GLN A 351 -30.30 -23.38 -15.70
CA GLN A 351 -29.18 -23.44 -16.64
C GLN A 351 -28.19 -24.48 -16.14
N TRP A 352 -28.27 -25.66 -16.73
CA TRP A 352 -27.48 -26.82 -16.35
C TRP A 352 -26.03 -26.70 -16.82
N GLY A 353 -25.11 -27.06 -15.93
CA GLY A 353 -23.67 -26.92 -16.10
C GLY A 353 -23.06 -27.93 -17.06
N CYS A 354 -21.75 -27.88 -17.13
CA CYS A 354 -20.85 -28.90 -17.66
C CYS A 354 -19.41 -28.45 -17.34
N THR A 355 -18.43 -29.31 -17.62
CA THR A 355 -17.00 -29.03 -17.44
C THR A 355 -16.40 -28.02 -18.43
N THR A 356 -17.18 -27.50 -19.37
CA THR A 356 -16.78 -26.39 -20.25
C THR A 356 -17.53 -25.09 -19.89
N PRO A 357 -16.86 -23.92 -19.87
CA PRO A 357 -17.50 -22.65 -19.54
C PRO A 357 -18.69 -22.29 -20.44
N LYS A 358 -19.83 -21.94 -19.84
CA LYS A 358 -21.06 -21.49 -20.51
C LYS A 358 -21.39 -20.05 -20.13
N THR A 359 -21.72 -19.21 -21.12
CA THR A 359 -22.33 -17.89 -20.85
C THR A 359 -23.72 -18.06 -20.23
N VAL A 360 -23.96 -17.34 -19.14
CA VAL A 360 -25.26 -17.32 -18.45
C VAL A 360 -26.27 -16.53 -19.27
N LYS A 361 -27.40 -17.15 -19.63
CA LYS A 361 -28.52 -16.49 -20.30
C LYS A 361 -29.29 -15.65 -19.31
N LEU A 362 -29.60 -14.42 -19.71
CA LEU A 362 -30.42 -13.47 -18.95
C LEU A 362 -31.62 -13.12 -19.84
N ASP A 363 -32.72 -13.84 -19.66
CA ASP A 363 -33.93 -13.69 -20.48
C ASP A 363 -34.84 -12.54 -20.00
N ASN A 364 -34.63 -12.05 -18.78
CA ASN A 364 -35.33 -10.89 -18.22
C ASN A 364 -34.44 -9.63 -18.18
N ASN A 365 -35.06 -8.50 -18.48
CA ASN A 365 -34.54 -7.16 -18.19
C ASN A 365 -35.54 -6.48 -17.25
N ASP A 366 -35.22 -6.52 -15.96
CA ASP A 366 -36.07 -5.97 -14.90
C ASP A 366 -35.96 -4.43 -14.82
N GLY A 367 -34.92 -3.86 -15.44
CA GLY A 367 -34.81 -2.43 -15.76
C GLY A 367 -33.41 -2.04 -16.20
N SER A 368 -33.27 -1.28 -17.30
CA SER A 368 -31.96 -0.85 -17.80
C SER A 368 -31.97 0.56 -18.41
N HIS A 369 -30.87 1.28 -18.24
CA HIS A 369 -30.57 2.54 -18.92
C HIS A 369 -29.15 2.51 -19.51
N ASN A 370 -29.00 2.83 -20.80
CA ASN A 370 -27.73 2.90 -21.55
C ASN A 370 -26.81 1.65 -21.47
N ILE A 371 -27.41 0.49 -21.15
CA ILE A 371 -26.82 -0.85 -21.21
C ILE A 371 -27.83 -1.75 -21.91
N LYS A 372 -27.41 -2.46 -22.96
CA LYS A 372 -28.23 -3.39 -23.73
C LYS A 372 -27.94 -4.83 -23.32
N ASN A 373 -28.95 -5.57 -22.87
CA ASN A 373 -28.84 -7.03 -22.68
C ASN A 373 -29.21 -7.77 -23.98
N ASN A 374 -28.27 -8.54 -24.52
CA ASN A 374 -28.51 -9.53 -25.57
C ASN A 374 -28.40 -10.95 -24.98
N ASN A 375 -29.41 -11.35 -24.21
CA ASN A 375 -29.56 -12.69 -23.61
C ASN A 375 -28.30 -13.21 -22.88
N GLY A 376 -27.72 -12.39 -22.00
CA GLY A 376 -26.51 -12.71 -21.24
C GLY A 376 -25.30 -11.83 -21.55
N VAL A 377 -25.28 -11.22 -22.74
CA VAL A 377 -24.20 -10.32 -23.17
C VAL A 377 -24.65 -8.86 -23.04
N MET A 378 -24.04 -8.13 -22.10
CA MET A 378 -24.32 -6.72 -21.80
C MET A 378 -23.42 -5.81 -22.64
N GLU A 379 -23.99 -5.04 -23.57
CA GLU A 379 -23.27 -4.05 -24.38
C GLU A 379 -23.50 -2.63 -23.84
N PHE A 380 -22.42 -1.90 -23.56
CA PHE A 380 -22.47 -0.61 -22.87
C PHE A 380 -22.45 0.56 -23.85
N GLU A 381 -23.40 1.49 -23.73
CA GLU A 381 -23.54 2.61 -24.67
C GLU A 381 -22.68 3.83 -24.30
N GLU A 382 -22.11 3.83 -23.09
CA GLU A 382 -21.27 4.87 -22.52
C GLU A 382 -20.00 4.29 -21.89
N PRO A 383 -18.84 4.99 -22.00
CA PRO A 383 -17.64 4.64 -21.27
C PRO A 383 -17.72 5.10 -19.80
N GLY A 384 -16.93 4.46 -18.94
CA GLY A 384 -16.70 4.82 -17.55
C GLY A 384 -16.43 3.59 -16.67
N THR A 385 -16.25 3.78 -15.37
CA THR A 385 -16.12 2.69 -14.41
C THR A 385 -17.51 2.20 -13.97
N TYR A 386 -17.76 0.90 -14.00
CA TYR A 386 -19.04 0.29 -13.63
C TYR A 386 -18.88 -0.74 -12.52
N PHE A 387 -19.69 -0.65 -11.48
CA PHE A 387 -19.84 -1.72 -10.49
C PHE A 387 -20.79 -2.79 -11.04
N VAL A 388 -20.43 -4.06 -10.83
CA VAL A 388 -21.15 -5.24 -11.29
C VAL A 388 -21.25 -6.22 -10.12
N MET A 389 -22.46 -6.70 -9.83
CA MET A 389 -22.70 -7.71 -8.82
C MET A 389 -23.72 -8.72 -9.33
N ALA A 390 -23.34 -10.00 -9.32
CA ALA A 390 -24.17 -11.13 -9.71
C ALA A 390 -24.43 -12.04 -8.50
N ALA A 391 -25.67 -12.48 -8.33
CA ALA A 391 -26.08 -13.48 -7.35
C ALA A 391 -26.70 -14.67 -8.11
N ALA A 392 -26.02 -15.81 -8.09
CA ALA A 392 -26.39 -17.03 -8.81
C ALA A 392 -27.02 -18.04 -7.85
N GLN A 393 -28.25 -18.48 -8.14
CA GLN A 393 -28.92 -19.53 -7.38
C GLN A 393 -28.39 -20.88 -7.87
N CYS A 394 -27.45 -21.48 -7.14
CA CYS A 394 -26.85 -22.76 -7.46
C CYS A 394 -27.66 -23.91 -6.84
N GLY A 395 -27.76 -25.04 -7.55
CA GLY A 395 -28.52 -26.21 -7.12
C GLY A 395 -28.41 -27.37 -8.10
N SER A 396 -28.96 -28.53 -7.73
CA SER A 396 -29.04 -29.72 -8.58
C SER A 396 -30.46 -30.04 -9.06
N ASP A 397 -30.59 -30.76 -10.18
CA ASP A 397 -31.82 -31.48 -10.50
C ASP A 397 -31.91 -32.79 -9.71
N GLU A 398 -33.16 -33.18 -9.43
CA GLU A 398 -33.58 -34.45 -8.81
C GLU A 398 -32.86 -34.88 -7.51
N ASN A 399 -32.08 -33.98 -6.89
CA ASN A 399 -31.29 -34.14 -5.65
C ASN A 399 -29.97 -34.91 -5.79
N ASP A 400 -29.48 -35.31 -6.96
CA ASP A 400 -28.30 -36.22 -7.05
C ASP A 400 -27.00 -35.56 -7.57
N GLY A 401 -27.06 -34.35 -8.12
CA GLY A 401 -25.87 -33.56 -8.44
C GLY A 401 -25.15 -33.08 -7.19
N ILE A 402 -23.91 -33.55 -6.96
CA ILE A 402 -23.01 -33.06 -5.91
C ILE A 402 -21.69 -32.63 -6.57
N GLY A 403 -21.28 -31.39 -6.36
CA GLY A 403 -20.08 -30.82 -6.98
C GLY A 403 -19.92 -29.33 -6.78
N ASP A 404 -18.93 -28.75 -7.44
CA ASP A 404 -18.67 -27.31 -7.44
C ASP A 404 -19.37 -26.60 -8.60
N VAL A 405 -20.09 -25.52 -8.30
CA VAL A 405 -20.51 -24.50 -9.27
C VAL A 405 -19.57 -23.31 -9.17
N ARG A 406 -19.05 -22.84 -10.32
CA ARG A 406 -18.17 -21.66 -10.41
C ARG A 406 -18.76 -20.61 -11.33
N VAL A 407 -18.63 -19.33 -10.97
CA VAL A 407 -19.19 -18.19 -11.70
C VAL A 407 -18.18 -17.04 -11.75
N TRP A 408 -17.94 -16.49 -12.94
CA TRP A 408 -17.03 -15.35 -13.16
C TRP A 408 -17.49 -14.45 -14.31
N MET A 409 -16.73 -13.39 -14.58
CA MET A 409 -17.05 -12.40 -15.62
C MET A 409 -16.05 -12.46 -16.78
N ARG A 410 -16.55 -12.18 -18.00
CA ARG A 410 -15.70 -11.87 -19.16
C ARG A 410 -15.98 -10.48 -19.69
N LEU A 411 -14.91 -9.76 -20.02
CA LEU A 411 -14.95 -8.51 -20.78
C LEU A 411 -14.42 -8.76 -22.19
N ASN A 412 -15.23 -8.48 -23.21
CA ASN A 412 -14.92 -8.69 -24.62
C ASN A 412 -14.45 -10.12 -24.94
N GLY A 413 -15.08 -11.12 -24.31
CA GLY A 413 -14.75 -12.54 -24.47
C GLY A 413 -13.48 -13.00 -23.75
N LYS A 414 -12.83 -12.14 -22.96
CA LYS A 414 -11.67 -12.48 -22.12
C LYS A 414 -12.06 -12.55 -20.65
N ASP A 415 -11.65 -13.61 -19.96
CA ASP A 415 -11.87 -13.77 -18.52
C ASP A 415 -11.27 -12.59 -17.72
N MET A 416 -12.07 -12.03 -16.82
CA MET A 416 -11.65 -11.00 -15.89
C MET A 416 -10.98 -11.65 -14.68
N ALA A 417 -9.74 -11.23 -14.39
CA ALA A 417 -9.03 -11.66 -13.20
C ALA A 417 -9.86 -11.34 -11.93
N ASP A 418 -9.71 -12.19 -10.92
CA ASP A 418 -10.28 -12.01 -9.58
C ASP A 418 -11.80 -11.85 -9.52
N SER A 419 -12.51 -12.24 -10.58
CA SER A 419 -13.96 -12.25 -10.66
C SER A 419 -14.59 -13.63 -10.41
N ASN A 420 -13.80 -14.70 -10.31
CA ASN A 420 -14.35 -16.05 -10.14
C ASN A 420 -14.75 -16.31 -8.69
N THR A 421 -15.91 -16.92 -8.47
CA THR A 421 -16.34 -17.42 -7.17
C THR A 421 -16.87 -18.84 -7.29
N ILE A 422 -16.80 -19.61 -6.22
CA ILE A 422 -17.14 -21.04 -6.19
C ILE A 422 -18.05 -21.36 -5.01
N GLN A 423 -19.04 -22.23 -5.26
CA GLN A 423 -19.90 -22.81 -4.24
C GLN A 423 -19.93 -24.31 -4.44
N THR A 424 -19.56 -25.07 -3.40
CA THR A 424 -19.82 -26.51 -3.39
C THR A 424 -21.30 -26.71 -3.05
N VAL A 425 -21.98 -27.48 -3.87
CA VAL A 425 -23.42 -27.73 -3.83
C VAL A 425 -23.63 -29.23 -3.72
N ASP A 426 -24.55 -29.64 -2.85
CA ASP A 426 -25.00 -31.03 -2.77
C ASP A 426 -26.46 -31.12 -3.24
N LYS A 427 -27.32 -31.84 -2.51
CA LYS A 427 -28.77 -31.83 -2.75
C LYS A 427 -29.48 -30.51 -2.35
N ASP A 428 -28.74 -29.49 -1.91
CA ASP A 428 -29.25 -28.19 -1.44
C ASP A 428 -29.22 -27.09 -2.51
N THR A 429 -30.00 -26.03 -2.27
CA THR A 429 -29.82 -24.75 -2.96
C THR A 429 -28.85 -23.85 -2.18
N ALA A 430 -28.07 -23.05 -2.91
CA ALA A 430 -27.15 -22.06 -2.36
C ALA A 430 -27.11 -20.81 -3.24
N VAL A 431 -26.76 -19.66 -2.67
CA VAL A 431 -26.53 -18.42 -3.43
C VAL A 431 -25.03 -18.17 -3.52
N LEU A 432 -24.52 -18.11 -4.74
CA LEU A 432 -23.14 -17.79 -5.06
C LEU A 432 -23.08 -16.35 -5.57
N VAL A 433 -22.37 -15.48 -4.86
CA VAL A 433 -22.19 -14.08 -5.26
C VAL A 433 -20.83 -13.88 -5.94
N CYS A 434 -20.83 -13.09 -7.01
CA CYS A 434 -19.68 -12.69 -7.81
C CYS A 434 -19.75 -11.16 -7.99
N GLN A 435 -18.64 -10.44 -7.85
CA GLN A 435 -18.64 -8.97 -7.96
C GLN A 435 -17.31 -8.40 -8.44
N THR A 436 -17.35 -7.23 -9.05
CA THR A 436 -16.19 -6.45 -9.49
C THR A 436 -16.62 -5.00 -9.73
N ALA A 437 -15.69 -4.07 -9.91
CA ALA A 437 -15.94 -2.95 -10.82
C ALA A 437 -14.85 -2.87 -11.87
N VAL A 438 -15.22 -2.29 -13.01
CA VAL A 438 -14.46 -2.44 -14.25
C VAL A 438 -14.53 -1.17 -15.08
N GLU A 439 -13.38 -0.81 -15.65
CA GLU A 439 -13.28 0.27 -16.65
C GLU A 439 -13.85 -0.24 -17.97
N ILE A 440 -14.99 0.32 -18.38
CA ILE A 440 -15.73 -0.05 -19.59
C ILE A 440 -15.59 1.05 -20.64
N LYS A 441 -15.36 0.65 -21.88
CA LYS A 441 -15.44 1.53 -23.06
C LYS A 441 -16.80 1.36 -23.73
N LYS A 442 -17.22 2.40 -24.47
CA LYS A 442 -18.42 2.31 -25.30
C LYS A 442 -18.29 1.18 -26.32
N GLY A 443 -19.29 0.29 -26.35
CA GLY A 443 -19.33 -0.89 -27.21
C GLY A 443 -18.62 -2.13 -26.64
N ASP A 444 -17.98 -2.03 -25.47
CA ASP A 444 -17.49 -3.21 -24.76
C ASP A 444 -18.66 -4.11 -24.33
N LYS A 445 -18.35 -5.40 -24.16
CA LYS A 445 -19.31 -6.46 -23.87
C LYS A 445 -18.92 -7.20 -22.59
N LEU A 446 -19.77 -7.15 -21.59
CA LEU A 446 -19.62 -7.93 -20.36
C LEU A 446 -20.57 -9.13 -20.41
N GLU A 447 -20.10 -10.31 -20.02
CA GLU A 447 -20.93 -11.51 -19.89
C GLU A 447 -20.60 -12.23 -18.57
N MET A 448 -21.61 -12.85 -17.96
CA MET A 448 -21.41 -13.80 -16.87
C MET A 448 -21.18 -15.18 -17.44
N VAL A 449 -20.25 -15.93 -16.85
CA VAL A 449 -19.88 -17.28 -17.28
C VAL A 449 -19.91 -18.22 -16.09
N PHE A 450 -20.35 -19.46 -16.29
CA PHE A 450 -20.34 -20.50 -15.28
C PHE A 450 -19.83 -21.83 -15.79
N VAL A 451 -19.33 -22.68 -14.88
CA VAL A 451 -18.90 -24.06 -15.14
C VAL A 451 -19.25 -24.94 -13.94
N THR A 452 -19.34 -26.25 -14.16
CA THR A 452 -19.48 -27.25 -13.08
C THR A 452 -18.44 -28.35 -13.24
N ASP A 453 -18.02 -28.97 -12.15
CA ASP A 453 -17.15 -30.14 -12.18
C ASP A 453 -17.87 -31.44 -12.61
N VAL A 454 -19.19 -31.53 -12.43
CA VAL A 454 -20.00 -32.65 -12.92
C VAL A 454 -20.25 -32.59 -14.43
N THR A 455 -20.30 -33.77 -15.06
CA THR A 455 -20.45 -33.95 -16.52
C THR A 455 -21.83 -34.39 -16.98
N ASP A 456 -22.69 -34.86 -16.06
CA ASP A 456 -24.02 -35.39 -16.38
C ASP A 456 -25.09 -34.31 -16.61
N GLY A 457 -24.79 -33.06 -16.23
CA GLY A 457 -25.71 -31.93 -16.33
C GLY A 457 -26.66 -31.77 -15.14
N THR A 458 -26.49 -32.58 -14.08
CA THR A 458 -27.39 -32.57 -12.91
C THR A 458 -27.17 -31.37 -11.97
N LEU A 459 -26.12 -30.59 -12.17
CA LEU A 459 -25.78 -29.43 -11.35
C LEU A 459 -25.73 -28.16 -12.20
N GLY A 460 -26.14 -27.02 -11.65
CA GLY A 460 -26.01 -25.74 -12.33
C GLY A 460 -26.68 -24.59 -11.59
N LEU A 461 -27.21 -23.65 -12.37
CA LEU A 461 -27.99 -22.52 -11.87
C LEU A 461 -29.48 -22.89 -11.93
N VAL A 462 -30.22 -22.76 -10.84
CA VAL A 462 -31.60 -23.27 -10.71
C VAL A 462 -32.58 -22.12 -10.53
N ALA A 463 -33.56 -22.02 -11.42
CA ALA A 463 -34.72 -21.15 -11.22
C ALA A 463 -35.86 -21.95 -10.60
N SER A 464 -36.63 -21.33 -9.70
CA SER A 464 -37.79 -21.96 -9.08
C SER A 464 -38.96 -20.98 -8.93
N LYS A 465 -40.15 -21.51 -8.63
CA LYS A 465 -41.33 -20.69 -8.37
C LYS A 465 -42.09 -21.23 -7.15
N PRO A 466 -41.67 -20.84 -5.93
CA PRO A 466 -42.35 -21.25 -4.71
C PRO A 466 -43.82 -20.82 -4.70
N ARG A 467 -44.64 -21.54 -3.95
CA ARG A 467 -46.09 -21.32 -3.93
C ARG A 467 -46.40 -20.02 -3.16
N ALA A 468 -47.11 -19.11 -3.82
CA ALA A 468 -47.55 -17.81 -3.26
C ALA A 468 -46.41 -16.81 -2.98
N GLU A 469 -45.27 -16.97 -3.66
CA GLU A 469 -44.13 -16.05 -3.59
C GLU A 469 -43.70 -15.58 -4.99
N SER A 470 -42.76 -14.65 -5.04
CA SER A 470 -42.07 -14.32 -6.28
C SER A 470 -41.17 -15.44 -6.78
N ALA A 471 -41.04 -15.53 -8.10
CA ALA A 471 -40.12 -16.45 -8.75
C ALA A 471 -38.67 -16.17 -8.30
N VAL A 472 -37.92 -17.25 -8.12
CA VAL A 472 -36.52 -17.27 -7.77
C VAL A 472 -35.76 -17.48 -9.09
N PRO A 473 -35.05 -16.47 -9.60
CA PRO A 473 -34.30 -16.60 -10.83
C PRO A 473 -33.02 -17.43 -10.59
N SER A 474 -32.51 -18.08 -11.65
CA SER A 474 -31.24 -18.81 -11.56
C SER A 474 -30.03 -17.88 -11.43
N MET A 475 -30.18 -16.61 -11.85
CA MET A 475 -29.23 -15.54 -11.58
C MET A 475 -29.93 -14.18 -11.55
N ILE A 476 -29.46 -13.31 -10.66
CA ILE A 476 -29.73 -11.86 -10.59
C ILE A 476 -28.42 -11.13 -10.90
N ILE A 477 -28.44 -10.08 -11.73
CA ILE A 477 -27.29 -9.19 -11.94
C ILE A 477 -27.73 -7.75 -11.80
N SER A 478 -26.96 -6.99 -11.03
CA SER A 478 -27.04 -5.54 -10.90
C SER A 478 -25.77 -4.91 -11.45
N VAL A 479 -25.91 -3.99 -12.40
CA VAL A 479 -24.81 -3.21 -12.99
C VAL A 479 -25.16 -1.73 -12.89
N PHE A 480 -24.21 -0.89 -12.50
CA PHE A 480 -24.39 0.56 -12.59
C PHE A 480 -23.05 1.30 -12.72
N LYS A 481 -23.10 2.43 -13.41
CA LYS A 481 -21.97 3.34 -13.59
C LYS A 481 -21.61 4.00 -12.25
N SER A 482 -20.33 4.16 -11.96
CA SER A 482 -19.89 5.07 -10.90
C SER A 482 -20.09 6.52 -11.34
N THR A 483 -20.57 7.38 -10.46
CA THR A 483 -20.89 8.81 -10.72
C THR A 483 -19.64 9.69 -10.88
N GLY A 484 -18.45 9.09 -10.95
CA GLY A 484 -17.15 9.75 -10.77
C GLY A 484 -16.47 10.38 -11.97
N SER A 485 -16.78 9.94 -13.20
CA SER A 485 -16.01 10.35 -14.38
C SER A 485 -16.86 11.12 -15.38
N THR A 486 -16.81 12.45 -15.28
CA THR A 486 -16.83 13.30 -16.47
C THR A 486 -15.39 13.74 -16.75
N THR A 487 -14.69 12.99 -17.60
CA THR A 487 -13.42 13.44 -18.19
C THR A 487 -13.59 14.87 -18.70
N SER A 488 -12.77 15.81 -18.22
CA SER A 488 -12.84 17.19 -18.69
C SER A 488 -12.62 17.20 -20.20
N SER A 489 -13.55 17.84 -20.93
CA SER A 489 -13.45 17.94 -22.37
C SER A 489 -12.14 18.62 -22.75
N GLN A 490 -11.44 18.09 -23.76
CA GLN A 490 -10.18 18.64 -24.27
C GLN A 490 -10.20 20.18 -24.35
N PRO A 491 -9.07 20.86 -24.07
CA PRO A 491 -9.00 22.31 -24.16
C PRO A 491 -9.34 22.76 -25.59
N LYS A 492 -10.52 23.36 -25.76
CA LYS A 492 -10.85 24.09 -26.98
C LYS A 492 -9.81 25.18 -27.17
N LYS A 493 -9.30 25.33 -28.40
CA LYS A 493 -8.33 26.37 -28.79
C LYS A 493 -8.69 27.72 -28.14
N PRO A 494 -7.74 28.42 -27.51
CA PRO A 494 -8.03 29.71 -26.89
C PRO A 494 -8.49 30.70 -27.95
N GLY A 495 -9.71 31.20 -27.79
CA GLY A 495 -10.15 32.42 -28.46
C GLY A 495 -9.39 33.60 -27.87
N LYS A 496 -8.99 34.56 -28.72
CA LYS A 496 -8.29 35.76 -28.26
C LYS A 496 -9.19 36.59 -27.33
N SER A 497 -8.81 36.68 -26.06
CA SER A 497 -9.19 37.77 -25.16
C SER A 497 -7.93 38.30 -24.50
N ASN A 498 -7.66 39.59 -24.67
CA ASN A 498 -6.63 40.29 -23.91
C ASN A 498 -7.10 40.49 -22.46
N ASP A 499 -6.15 40.89 -21.61
CA ASP A 499 -6.31 41.41 -20.25
C ASP A 499 -6.60 40.37 -19.15
N LYS A 500 -5.52 39.93 -18.48
CA LYS A 500 -5.33 40.09 -17.02
C LYS A 500 -3.92 39.70 -16.58
N GLU A 501 -3.53 40.20 -15.41
CA GLU A 501 -2.27 39.89 -14.73
C GLU A 501 -2.15 38.37 -14.49
N HIS A 502 -0.96 37.83 -14.76
CA HIS A 502 -0.62 36.45 -14.41
C HIS A 502 0.13 36.45 -13.08
N ASP A 503 -0.56 36.02 -12.02
CA ASP A 503 0.09 35.61 -10.79
C ASP A 503 1.04 34.44 -11.09
N ASN A 504 2.27 34.50 -10.60
CA ASN A 504 3.23 33.40 -10.69
C ASN A 504 2.82 32.29 -9.71
N GLU A 505 1.95 31.38 -10.16
CA GLU A 505 1.62 30.17 -9.43
C GLU A 505 2.88 29.29 -9.31
N ILE A 506 3.43 29.21 -8.09
CA ILE A 506 4.54 28.31 -7.78
C ILE A 506 3.99 26.89 -7.80
N ILE A 507 4.35 26.14 -8.84
CA ILE A 507 4.05 24.71 -8.92
C ILE A 507 5.03 23.98 -7.99
N ASP A 508 4.58 23.69 -6.76
CA ASP A 508 5.34 22.99 -5.71
C ASP A 508 5.59 21.48 -6.01
N ASP A 509 5.15 20.99 -7.18
CA ASP A 509 5.28 19.58 -7.59
C ASP A 509 6.70 19.22 -8.05
N VAL A 510 7.56 19.03 -7.05
CA VAL A 510 8.86 18.38 -7.20
C VAL A 510 8.71 17.00 -7.84
N ALA A 511 9.51 16.74 -8.88
CA ALA A 511 9.67 15.42 -9.42
C ALA A 511 10.45 14.51 -8.46
N TYR A 512 9.81 13.44 -7.99
CA TYR A 512 10.48 12.36 -7.29
C TYR A 512 9.87 11.01 -7.63
N LEU A 513 10.66 9.96 -7.46
CA LEU A 513 10.22 8.58 -7.63
C LEU A 513 10.92 7.70 -6.58
N GLN A 514 10.16 6.82 -5.93
CA GLN A 514 10.71 5.76 -5.10
C GLN A 514 10.27 4.40 -5.63
N ALA A 515 11.22 3.50 -5.90
CA ALA A 515 10.94 2.14 -6.37
C ALA A 515 11.62 1.12 -5.46
N SER A 516 10.90 0.08 -5.04
CA SER A 516 11.44 -0.94 -4.15
C SER A 516 11.09 -2.36 -4.60
N SER A 517 11.78 -3.34 -4.02
CA SER A 517 11.44 -4.76 -4.20
C SER A 517 11.36 -5.51 -2.89
N SER A 518 10.17 -5.99 -2.54
CA SER A 518 9.90 -6.86 -1.39
C SER A 518 10.20 -8.35 -1.66
N LYS A 519 10.91 -8.68 -2.74
CA LYS A 519 11.22 -10.07 -3.14
C LYS A 519 12.72 -10.33 -3.21
N ASN A 520 13.14 -11.51 -2.77
CA ASN A 520 14.50 -12.00 -3.00
C ASN A 520 14.83 -12.05 -4.49
N GLN A 521 16.04 -11.59 -4.86
CA GLN A 521 16.53 -11.57 -6.24
C GLN A 521 17.90 -12.24 -6.27
N LEU A 522 17.88 -13.57 -6.35
CA LEU A 522 19.11 -14.36 -6.44
C LEU A 522 19.85 -14.05 -7.75
N THR A 523 21.17 -13.97 -7.65
CA THR A 523 22.07 -13.60 -8.74
C THR A 523 22.81 -14.84 -9.23
N GLU A 524 22.97 -14.92 -10.54
CA GLU A 524 23.90 -15.83 -11.19
C GLU A 524 25.18 -15.06 -11.56
N SER A 525 26.17 -15.75 -12.12
CA SER A 525 27.36 -15.12 -12.72
C SER A 525 27.08 -14.39 -14.04
N LYS A 526 25.80 -14.26 -14.43
CA LYS A 526 25.34 -13.50 -15.59
C LYS A 526 24.60 -12.25 -15.11
N PRO A 527 24.91 -11.08 -15.69
CA PRO A 527 24.16 -9.84 -15.43
C PRO A 527 22.64 -10.00 -15.60
N LYS A 528 21.88 -9.56 -14.61
CA LYS A 528 20.41 -9.53 -14.64
C LYS A 528 19.91 -8.13 -14.24
N ALA A 529 18.84 -7.66 -14.89
CA ALA A 529 18.15 -6.45 -14.47
C ALA A 529 17.48 -6.67 -13.10
N ILE A 530 17.68 -5.73 -12.19
CA ILE A 530 17.04 -5.75 -10.87
C ILE A 530 15.55 -5.43 -11.05
N THR A 531 14.69 -6.27 -10.49
CA THR A 531 13.24 -6.10 -10.56
C THR A 531 12.73 -5.24 -9.41
N TYR A 532 11.67 -4.48 -9.67
CA TYR A 532 10.94 -3.67 -8.71
C TYR A 532 9.48 -4.15 -8.72
N ASN A 533 8.87 -4.33 -7.56
CA ASN A 533 7.45 -4.73 -7.45
C ASN A 533 6.58 -3.72 -6.69
N LYS A 534 7.16 -2.59 -6.29
CA LYS A 534 6.47 -1.39 -5.83
C LYS A 534 7.16 -0.18 -6.47
N VAL A 535 6.35 0.74 -6.98
CA VAL A 535 6.78 2.04 -7.49
C VAL A 535 5.81 3.06 -6.94
N ASP A 536 6.32 3.94 -6.11
CA ASP A 536 5.64 5.15 -5.63
C ASP A 536 6.10 6.29 -6.55
N ASP A 537 5.41 6.44 -7.69
CA ASP A 537 5.50 7.59 -8.59
C ASP A 537 4.35 8.55 -8.25
N LEU A 538 4.67 9.82 -8.02
CA LEU A 538 3.67 10.83 -7.73
C LEU A 538 3.47 11.85 -8.85
N ASN A 539 4.40 12.01 -9.79
CA ASN A 539 4.40 13.16 -10.71
C ASN A 539 4.80 12.86 -12.17
N GLY A 540 5.05 11.60 -12.56
CA GLY A 540 5.13 11.20 -13.99
C GLY A 540 6.35 11.72 -14.76
N TYR A 541 7.45 12.02 -14.06
CA TYR A 541 8.68 12.55 -14.66
C TYR A 541 9.67 11.45 -15.08
N SER A 542 9.57 10.25 -14.50
CA SER A 542 10.20 9.04 -14.99
C SER A 542 9.27 7.84 -14.77
N THR A 543 9.14 6.94 -15.76
CA THR A 543 8.28 5.76 -15.67
C THR A 543 9.08 4.47 -15.63
N VAL A 544 8.61 3.48 -14.84
CA VAL A 544 9.28 2.19 -14.71
C VAL A 544 8.65 1.16 -15.65
N LYS A 545 9.33 0.88 -16.76
CA LYS A 545 8.90 -0.07 -17.79
C LYS A 545 9.90 -1.22 -17.90
N ASN A 546 9.44 -2.46 -17.72
CA ASN A 546 10.31 -3.65 -17.74
C ASN A 546 11.55 -3.51 -16.83
N HIS A 547 11.36 -2.91 -15.64
CA HIS A 547 12.43 -2.61 -14.66
C HIS A 547 13.51 -1.62 -15.14
N THR A 548 13.23 -0.90 -16.23
CA THR A 548 14.03 0.19 -16.76
C THR A 548 13.30 1.50 -16.53
N PHE A 549 14.04 2.55 -16.16
CA PHE A 549 13.51 3.86 -15.83
C PHE A 549 13.65 4.74 -17.06
N LEU A 550 12.52 5.14 -17.62
CA LEU A 550 12.41 6.02 -18.78
C LEU A 550 12.20 7.44 -18.29
N TYR A 551 13.14 8.35 -18.54
CA TYR A 551 12.98 9.76 -18.19
C TYR A 551 12.07 10.47 -19.17
N GLU A 552 10.95 11.02 -18.70
CA GLU A 552 9.92 11.65 -19.54
C GLU A 552 10.12 13.17 -19.66
N THR A 553 10.89 13.78 -18.76
CA THR A 553 11.35 15.17 -18.85
C THR A 553 12.88 15.28 -18.87
N PRO A 554 13.43 16.38 -19.42
CA PRO A 554 14.85 16.64 -19.33
C PRO A 554 15.21 17.24 -17.96
N GLY A 555 16.36 16.89 -17.40
CA GLY A 555 16.78 17.43 -16.11
C GLY A 555 18.07 16.85 -15.54
N TYR A 556 18.45 17.36 -14.37
CA TYR A 556 19.48 16.76 -13.52
C TYR A 556 18.79 16.04 -12.36
N TYR A 557 19.05 14.74 -12.23
CA TYR A 557 18.43 13.87 -11.24
C TYR A 557 19.49 13.36 -10.27
N PHE A 558 19.26 13.54 -8.97
CA PHE A 558 19.99 12.81 -7.95
C PHE A 558 19.31 11.46 -7.75
N VAL A 559 20.05 10.37 -8.01
CA VAL A 559 19.55 9.00 -7.90
C VAL A 559 20.41 8.23 -6.91
N MET A 560 19.77 7.59 -5.95
CA MET A 560 20.42 6.79 -4.93
C MET A 560 19.75 5.42 -4.81
N TYR A 561 20.55 4.38 -4.67
CA TYR A 561 20.12 3.00 -4.54
C TYR A 561 20.72 2.41 -3.26
N GLY A 562 19.89 1.83 -2.41
CA GLY A 562 20.30 1.03 -1.26
C GLY A 562 19.78 -0.39 -1.43
N ALA A 563 20.67 -1.39 -1.46
CA ALA A 563 20.33 -2.77 -1.75
C ALA A 563 20.82 -3.70 -0.64
N GLN A 564 19.93 -4.53 -0.08
CA GLN A 564 20.31 -5.52 0.92
C GLN A 564 20.86 -6.77 0.22
N VAL A 565 22.17 -6.97 0.31
CA VAL A 565 22.89 -8.11 -0.27
C VAL A 565 23.16 -9.19 0.77
N GLY A 566 23.03 -10.46 0.38
CA GLY A 566 23.23 -11.58 1.28
C GLY A 566 23.15 -12.95 0.61
N SER A 567 23.08 -14.00 1.43
CA SER A 567 22.85 -15.38 1.00
C SER A 567 21.77 -16.04 1.87
N PRO A 568 20.56 -16.36 1.36
CA PRO A 568 19.49 -16.93 2.18
C PRO A 568 19.82 -18.35 2.67
N SER A 569 20.76 -19.05 2.03
CA SER A 569 21.27 -20.35 2.51
C SER A 569 22.29 -20.24 3.66
N GLY A 570 22.75 -19.03 3.98
CA GLY A 570 23.81 -18.76 4.97
C GLY A 570 25.20 -19.29 4.64
N ASN A 571 25.38 -20.12 3.61
CA ASN A 571 26.65 -20.82 3.37
C ASN A 571 27.53 -20.18 2.27
N GLY A 572 27.02 -19.17 1.55
CA GLY A 572 27.75 -18.42 0.55
C GLY A 572 28.74 -17.41 1.14
N GLN A 573 29.90 -17.29 0.48
CA GLN A 573 30.75 -16.12 0.49
C GLN A 573 31.03 -15.76 -0.98
N GLY A 574 31.07 -14.47 -1.30
CA GLY A 574 31.37 -14.00 -2.65
C GLY A 574 31.10 -12.52 -2.82
N GLU A 575 31.37 -12.02 -4.02
CA GLU A 575 31.18 -10.61 -4.37
C GLU A 575 29.87 -10.41 -5.15
N ILE A 576 29.09 -9.40 -4.77
CA ILE A 576 27.93 -8.95 -5.54
C ILE A 576 28.25 -7.59 -6.14
N HIS A 577 28.03 -7.49 -7.46
CA HIS A 577 28.36 -6.33 -8.27
C HIS A 577 27.05 -5.70 -8.74
N MET A 578 26.91 -4.39 -8.62
CA MET A 578 25.77 -3.61 -9.10
C MET A 578 26.24 -2.44 -9.95
N TRP A 579 25.58 -2.20 -11.08
CA TRP A 579 25.90 -1.09 -11.97
C TRP A 579 24.69 -0.72 -12.84
N THR A 580 24.71 0.43 -13.50
CA THR A 580 23.63 0.86 -14.40
C THR A 580 23.91 0.52 -15.87
N ARG A 581 22.84 0.26 -16.63
CA ARG A 581 22.83 0.32 -18.09
C ARG A 581 22.13 1.58 -18.54
N GLU A 582 22.75 2.30 -19.45
CA GLU A 582 22.12 3.38 -20.20
C GLU A 582 21.75 2.92 -21.61
N ASN A 583 20.48 3.04 -21.99
CA ASN A 583 19.97 2.70 -23.32
C ASN A 583 20.45 1.31 -23.79
N GLY A 584 20.47 0.34 -22.87
CA GLY A 584 20.90 -1.04 -23.09
C GLY A 584 22.41 -1.32 -23.01
N LYS A 585 23.27 -0.32 -22.76
CA LYS A 585 24.74 -0.46 -22.65
C LYS A 585 25.21 -0.29 -21.21
N ASP A 586 26.14 -1.12 -20.76
CA ASP A 586 26.73 -1.02 -19.41
C ASP A 586 27.49 0.31 -19.24
N ASP A 587 27.19 1.09 -18.19
CA ASP A 587 27.88 2.33 -17.86
C ASP A 587 29.15 2.03 -17.02
N PRO A 588 30.36 2.28 -17.55
CA PRO A 588 31.63 1.96 -16.90
C PRO A 588 31.96 2.85 -15.69
N SER A 589 31.15 3.87 -15.40
CA SER A 589 31.30 4.75 -14.23
C SER A 589 30.38 4.39 -13.06
N SER A 590 29.58 3.33 -13.20
CA SER A 590 28.45 3.06 -12.29
C SER A 590 28.58 1.80 -11.43
N ASN A 591 29.74 1.12 -11.47
CA ASN A 591 29.92 -0.16 -10.79
C ASN A 591 30.21 0.01 -9.29
N SER A 592 29.65 -0.87 -8.46
CA SER A 592 29.88 -0.95 -7.02
C SER A 592 29.88 -2.40 -6.56
N ILE A 593 30.88 -2.78 -5.77
CA ILE A 593 31.15 -4.15 -5.31
C ILE A 593 30.97 -4.25 -3.79
N GLN A 594 30.26 -5.28 -3.35
CA GLN A 594 30.21 -5.66 -1.93
C GLN A 594 30.58 -7.13 -1.74
N THR A 595 31.61 -7.40 -0.93
CA THR A 595 31.89 -8.75 -0.43
C THR A 595 30.83 -9.16 0.59
N VAL A 596 30.07 -10.23 0.30
CA VAL A 596 29.13 -10.85 1.23
C VAL A 596 29.83 -11.97 1.97
N GLU A 597 29.86 -11.87 3.30
CA GLU A 597 30.42 -12.90 4.19
C GLU A 597 29.38 -13.97 4.55
N ARG A 598 29.85 -15.11 5.08
CA ARG A 598 28.98 -16.25 5.40
C ARG A 598 27.98 -15.88 6.50
N ARG A 599 26.69 -16.06 6.21
CA ARG A 599 25.57 -15.68 7.08
C ARG A 599 25.47 -14.18 7.37
N SER A 600 26.12 -13.34 6.56
CA SER A 600 26.02 -11.90 6.70
C SER A 600 25.04 -11.32 5.69
N LEU A 601 24.24 -10.38 6.17
CA LEU A 601 23.59 -9.35 5.37
C LEU A 601 24.54 -8.15 5.31
N SER A 602 24.57 -7.45 4.19
CA SER A 602 25.28 -6.18 4.05
C SER A 602 24.50 -5.26 3.13
N ILE A 603 24.79 -3.96 3.19
CA ILE A 603 24.16 -2.99 2.31
C ILE A 603 25.15 -2.61 1.20
N LEU A 604 24.69 -2.68 -0.04
CA LEU A 604 25.36 -2.16 -1.22
C LEU A 604 24.66 -0.85 -1.62
N ILE A 605 25.39 0.26 -1.55
CA ILE A 605 24.87 1.60 -1.85
C ILE A 605 25.55 2.10 -3.11
N TYR A 606 24.77 2.67 -4.02
CA TYR A 606 25.26 3.40 -5.19
C TYR A 606 24.50 4.71 -5.31
N ASN A 607 25.19 5.80 -5.67
CA ASN A 607 24.56 7.07 -5.98
C ASN A 607 25.12 7.65 -7.28
N SER A 608 24.30 8.42 -7.99
CA SER A 608 24.70 9.09 -9.21
C SER A 608 23.94 10.40 -9.39
N LEU A 609 24.57 11.35 -10.05
CA LEU A 609 23.90 12.52 -10.61
C LEU A 609 23.74 12.31 -12.11
N ILE A 610 22.51 12.23 -12.58
CA ILE A 610 22.18 11.87 -13.95
C ILE A 610 21.60 13.08 -14.68
N LYS A 611 22.31 13.57 -15.72
CA LYS A 611 21.74 14.51 -16.70
C LYS A 611 20.90 13.73 -17.71
N ALA A 612 19.61 13.54 -17.46
CA ALA A 612 18.74 12.79 -18.36
C ALA A 612 18.05 13.73 -19.36
N PRO A 613 18.20 13.55 -20.68
CA PRO A 613 17.24 14.05 -21.65
C PRO A 613 15.99 13.15 -21.70
N VAL A 614 14.91 13.67 -22.28
CA VAL A 614 13.69 12.90 -22.58
C VAL A 614 14.03 11.63 -23.36
N GLY A 615 13.51 10.49 -22.92
CA GLY A 615 13.72 9.19 -23.55
C GLY A 615 15.01 8.48 -23.15
N ARG A 616 15.83 9.03 -22.23
CA ARG A 616 16.94 8.27 -21.64
C ARG A 616 16.38 7.10 -20.84
N GLU A 617 16.93 5.91 -21.06
CA GLU A 617 16.60 4.69 -20.32
C GLU A 617 17.76 4.33 -19.39
N ILE A 618 17.47 4.15 -18.09
CA ILE A 618 18.42 3.64 -17.09
C ILE A 618 17.88 2.34 -16.47
N THR A 619 18.56 1.22 -16.68
CA THR A 619 18.29 -0.07 -16.02
C THR A 619 19.33 -0.32 -14.94
N LEU A 620 18.94 -0.72 -13.73
CA LEU A 620 19.92 -1.18 -12.74
C LEU A 620 20.18 -2.69 -12.90
N MET A 621 21.46 -3.06 -12.93
CA MET A 621 21.95 -4.42 -13.15
C MET A 621 22.59 -4.97 -11.89
N ILE A 622 22.57 -6.30 -11.78
CA ILE A 622 23.26 -7.04 -10.73
C ILE A 622 23.88 -8.33 -11.27
N SER A 623 25.02 -8.72 -10.71
CA SER A 623 25.63 -10.04 -10.94
C SER A 623 26.33 -10.56 -9.68
N ALA A 624 26.44 -11.87 -9.56
CA ALA A 624 27.48 -12.49 -8.74
C ALA A 624 28.81 -12.46 -9.52
N HIS A 625 29.93 -12.23 -8.87
CA HIS A 625 31.24 -12.38 -9.51
C HIS A 625 31.46 -13.83 -9.97
N PRO A 626 32.06 -14.09 -11.16
CA PRO A 626 32.19 -15.45 -11.70
C PRO A 626 33.01 -16.45 -10.86
N SER A 627 33.83 -15.99 -9.90
CA SER A 627 34.56 -16.87 -8.97
C SER A 627 33.71 -17.37 -7.80
N ASN A 628 32.50 -16.82 -7.62
CA ASN A 628 31.61 -17.15 -6.49
C ASN A 628 31.20 -18.62 -6.54
N LYS A 629 31.56 -19.37 -5.49
CA LYS A 629 31.22 -20.80 -5.34
C LYS A 629 29.79 -21.04 -4.84
N CYS A 630 28.95 -20.01 -4.79
CA CYS A 630 27.61 -20.06 -4.22
C CYS A 630 26.57 -19.51 -5.19
N SER A 631 25.63 -20.37 -5.59
CA SER A 631 24.49 -20.04 -6.46
C SER A 631 23.31 -19.41 -5.71
N SER A 632 23.50 -18.96 -4.47
CA SER A 632 22.45 -18.35 -3.63
C SER A 632 22.85 -16.99 -3.10
N LEU A 633 23.79 -16.29 -3.72
CA LEU A 633 24.00 -14.87 -3.44
C LEU A 633 22.89 -14.06 -4.14
N GLY A 634 22.57 -12.88 -3.62
CA GLY A 634 21.66 -11.95 -4.29
C GLY A 634 21.10 -10.89 -3.37
N LEU A 635 20.06 -10.21 -3.85
CA LEU A 635 19.28 -9.26 -3.05
C LEU A 635 18.31 -10.03 -2.15
N ILE A 636 18.23 -9.66 -0.89
CA ILE A 636 17.44 -10.35 0.14
C ILE A 636 16.38 -9.39 0.67
N ALA A 637 15.11 -9.80 0.70
CA ALA A 637 14.05 -9.12 1.44
C ALA A 637 13.73 -9.93 2.70
N GLN A 638 13.42 -9.25 3.80
CA GLN A 638 13.17 -9.90 5.10
C GLN A 638 11.96 -9.32 5.81
N ASP A 639 11.18 -10.21 6.43
CA ASP A 639 10.00 -9.90 7.22
C ASP A 639 10.29 -10.25 8.68
N PHE A 640 10.39 -9.22 9.52
CA PHE A 640 10.69 -9.34 10.94
C PHE A 640 9.45 -9.03 11.78
N ARG A 641 9.21 -9.87 12.79
CA ARG A 641 8.14 -9.60 13.76
C ARG A 641 8.51 -8.31 14.51
N HIS A 642 7.63 -7.31 14.45
CA HIS A 642 7.72 -6.01 15.11
C HIS A 642 8.43 -4.86 14.36
N GLU A 643 8.73 -5.02 13.07
CA GLU A 643 9.38 -3.98 12.26
C GLU A 643 8.72 -3.82 10.87
N PRO A 644 8.91 -2.67 10.19
CA PRO A 644 8.62 -2.59 8.76
C PRO A 644 9.47 -3.61 7.96
N LEU A 645 8.90 -4.10 6.85
CA LEU A 645 9.60 -4.99 5.91
C LEU A 645 10.95 -4.39 5.48
N VAL A 646 11.97 -5.23 5.44
CA VAL A 646 13.28 -4.93 4.82
C VAL A 646 13.16 -5.25 3.33
N PRO A 647 13.18 -4.25 2.43
CA PRO A 647 13.18 -4.49 1.00
C PRO A 647 14.57 -4.95 0.53
N SER A 648 14.57 -5.77 -0.52
CA SER A 648 15.79 -6.22 -1.20
C SER A 648 16.55 -5.10 -1.90
N ILE A 649 15.83 -4.05 -2.31
CA ILE A 649 16.37 -2.80 -2.83
C ILE A 649 15.37 -1.67 -2.66
N VAL A 650 15.88 -0.46 -2.45
CA VAL A 650 15.20 0.83 -2.62
C VAL A 650 16.00 1.67 -3.60
N ARG A 651 15.32 2.26 -4.59
CA ARG A 651 15.80 3.40 -5.38
C ARG A 651 15.02 4.63 -4.94
N SER A 652 15.73 5.71 -4.67
CA SER A 652 15.20 7.05 -4.43
C SER A 652 15.74 7.99 -5.51
N GLU A 653 14.85 8.73 -6.16
CA GLU A 653 15.18 9.68 -7.22
C GLU A 653 14.51 11.02 -6.96
N ILE A 654 15.25 12.12 -7.15
CA ILE A 654 14.77 13.50 -7.05
C ILE A 654 15.35 14.29 -8.21
N GLN A 655 14.52 15.04 -8.94
CA GLN A 655 15.01 16.05 -9.89
C GLN A 655 15.49 17.28 -9.13
N LEU A 656 16.76 17.65 -9.31
CA LEU A 656 17.36 18.86 -8.75
C LEU A 656 17.06 20.10 -9.61
N SER A 657 16.97 19.93 -10.94
CA SER A 657 16.73 21.04 -11.87
C SER A 657 16.24 20.58 -13.25
N ASP A 658 15.66 21.53 -13.98
CA ASP A 658 15.53 21.50 -15.43
C ASP A 658 16.92 21.61 -16.09
N ILE A 659 17.06 21.06 -17.30
CA ILE A 659 18.34 20.96 -18.02
C ILE A 659 18.95 22.34 -18.36
N ASP A 660 18.09 23.36 -18.49
CA ASP A 660 18.42 24.75 -18.82
C ASP A 660 18.79 25.61 -17.60
N HIS A 661 18.59 25.10 -16.37
CA HIS A 661 18.90 25.80 -15.11
C HIS A 661 19.74 24.91 -14.19
N PRO A 662 21.01 24.58 -14.57
CA PRO A 662 21.83 23.65 -13.81
C PRO A 662 22.05 24.13 -12.37
N VAL A 663 21.64 23.34 -11.37
CA VAL A 663 22.12 23.52 -9.98
C VAL A 663 23.63 23.36 -9.95
N HIS A 664 24.28 23.99 -8.96
CA HIS A 664 25.73 24.00 -8.76
C HIS A 664 26.24 22.61 -8.32
N ASN A 665 26.22 21.66 -9.26
CA ASN A 665 26.48 20.24 -9.03
C ASN A 665 27.88 19.83 -9.52
N LEU A 666 28.62 19.13 -8.66
CA LEU A 666 29.89 18.51 -9.01
C LEU A 666 29.83 17.01 -8.69
N VAL A 667 30.20 16.18 -9.66
CA VAL A 667 30.55 14.77 -9.42
C VAL A 667 32.02 14.57 -9.76
N LEU A 668 32.80 14.24 -8.74
CA LEU A 668 34.20 13.84 -8.88
C LEU A 668 34.33 12.34 -8.72
N THR A 669 35.15 11.73 -9.58
CA THR A 669 35.44 10.30 -9.51
C THR A 669 36.95 10.04 -9.43
N SER A 670 37.33 9.00 -8.70
CA SER A 670 38.71 8.48 -8.69
C SER A 670 38.74 7.06 -9.23
N SER A 671 39.64 6.78 -10.16
CA SER A 671 39.85 5.44 -10.75
C SER A 671 41.16 4.78 -10.26
N LYS A 672 41.85 5.41 -9.31
CA LYS A 672 43.13 4.96 -8.77
C LYS A 672 43.00 4.45 -7.34
N THR A 673 43.54 3.26 -7.11
CA THR A 673 43.81 2.76 -5.76
C THR A 673 44.73 3.71 -4.99
N GLN A 674 44.23 4.21 -3.87
CA GLN A 674 44.93 5.12 -2.97
C GLN A 674 45.08 4.42 -1.61
N LEU A 675 46.28 3.88 -1.38
CA LEU A 675 46.66 3.29 -0.11
C LEU A 675 46.82 4.38 0.96
N GLY A 676 46.40 4.05 2.18
CA GLY A 676 46.37 4.96 3.32
C GLY A 676 47.68 5.00 4.10
N SER A 677 47.68 5.85 5.12
CA SER A 677 48.70 5.89 6.16
C SER A 677 48.03 6.19 7.50
N SER A 678 48.77 6.10 8.61
CA SER A 678 48.27 6.54 9.93
C SER A 678 47.86 8.02 9.95
N ASN A 679 48.48 8.83 9.09
CA ASN A 679 48.17 10.25 8.90
C ASN A 679 47.05 10.44 7.88
N SER A 680 46.23 11.47 8.07
CA SER A 680 45.19 11.86 7.13
C SER A 680 45.80 12.34 5.80
N LYS A 681 45.20 11.92 4.69
CA LYS A 681 45.62 12.23 3.32
C LYS A 681 44.40 12.57 2.47
N ALA A 682 44.44 13.69 1.76
CA ALA A 682 43.42 14.05 0.78
C ALA A 682 43.38 13.04 -0.39
N ILE A 683 42.16 12.75 -0.86
CA ILE A 683 41.91 11.87 -2.00
C ILE A 683 42.09 12.67 -3.29
N THR A 684 42.79 12.07 -4.27
CA THR A 684 42.93 12.65 -5.60
C THR A 684 41.86 12.14 -6.57
N TYR A 685 41.36 13.05 -7.41
CA TYR A 685 40.32 12.82 -8.40
C TYR A 685 40.90 12.93 -9.81
N GLU A 686 40.21 12.34 -10.79
CA GLU A 686 40.73 12.24 -12.17
C GLU A 686 39.76 12.76 -13.23
N GLN A 687 38.48 12.91 -12.89
CA GLN A 687 37.45 13.28 -13.85
C GLN A 687 36.36 14.11 -13.18
N ASP A 688 36.09 15.27 -13.79
CA ASP A 688 34.94 16.13 -13.50
C ASP A 688 33.86 15.81 -14.55
N GLN A 689 32.70 15.29 -14.14
CA GLN A 689 31.63 14.89 -15.06
C GLN A 689 30.63 16.03 -15.36
N PHE A 690 30.53 17.04 -14.48
CA PHE A 690 29.56 18.13 -14.59
C PHE A 690 30.16 19.48 -14.17
N THR A 691 29.98 20.51 -15.00
CA THR A 691 30.41 21.89 -14.74
C THR A 691 29.41 22.90 -15.29
N GLY A 692 29.25 24.03 -14.61
CA GLY A 692 28.31 25.12 -14.91
C GLY A 692 28.81 26.44 -14.32
N ILE A 693 28.00 27.50 -14.38
CA ILE A 693 28.36 28.81 -13.84
C ILE A 693 28.35 28.74 -12.30
N GLY A 694 29.35 29.31 -11.64
CA GLY A 694 29.46 29.33 -10.17
C GLY A 694 29.78 27.99 -9.49
N ILE A 695 30.05 26.93 -10.26
CA ILE A 695 30.30 25.59 -9.71
C ILE A 695 31.65 25.50 -8.97
N PRO A 696 31.73 24.73 -7.87
CA PRO A 696 33.01 24.47 -7.20
C PRO A 696 34.03 23.80 -8.13
N THR A 697 35.26 24.31 -8.21
CA THR A 697 36.29 23.77 -9.11
C THR A 697 37.19 22.77 -8.39
N ALA A 698 37.41 21.60 -9.00
CA ALA A 698 38.48 20.71 -8.57
C ALA A 698 39.84 21.39 -8.80
N THR A 699 40.73 21.29 -7.81
CA THR A 699 42.08 21.84 -7.87
C THR A 699 43.12 20.72 -7.87
N SER A 700 44.34 21.02 -8.32
CA SER A 700 45.40 20.03 -8.52
C SER A 700 45.88 19.33 -7.24
N ASP A 701 45.48 19.81 -6.06
CA ASP A 701 45.76 19.19 -4.76
C ASP A 701 44.68 18.19 -4.30
N GLY A 702 43.60 18.03 -5.08
CA GLY A 702 42.45 17.17 -4.74
C GLY A 702 41.36 17.86 -3.93
N SER A 703 41.50 19.16 -3.62
CA SER A 703 40.41 19.94 -3.01
C SER A 703 39.45 20.52 -4.05
N ILE A 704 38.22 20.75 -3.62
CA ILE A 704 37.13 21.44 -4.31
C ILE A 704 37.07 22.86 -3.77
N LYS A 705 37.28 23.86 -4.62
CA LYS A 705 37.17 25.26 -4.24
C LYS A 705 35.79 25.82 -4.57
N PHE A 706 35.03 26.25 -3.57
CA PHE A 706 33.73 26.91 -3.78
C PHE A 706 33.94 28.32 -4.36
N ASN A 707 33.17 28.66 -5.40
CA ASN A 707 33.22 30.00 -6.00
C ASN A 707 32.24 30.98 -5.35
N GLU A 708 31.18 30.47 -4.70
CA GLU A 708 30.09 31.27 -4.11
C GLU A 708 29.74 30.77 -2.70
N SER A 709 29.36 31.69 -1.81
CA SER A 709 28.91 31.36 -0.45
C SER A 709 27.49 30.76 -0.48
N GLY A 710 27.31 29.59 0.12
CA GLY A 710 26.03 28.88 0.08
C GLY A 710 25.93 27.74 1.08
N ILE A 711 24.87 26.95 0.96
CA ILE A 711 24.67 25.72 1.73
C ILE A 711 24.68 24.55 0.74
N TYR A 712 25.60 23.60 0.94
CA TYR A 712 25.83 22.50 0.03
C TYR A 712 25.63 21.16 0.73
N PHE A 713 24.91 20.25 0.08
CA PHE A 713 24.92 18.83 0.42
C PHE A 713 26.16 18.17 -0.18
N VAL A 714 26.84 17.38 0.63
CA VAL A 714 28.04 16.63 0.28
C VAL A 714 27.80 15.16 0.62
N LEU A 715 27.85 14.29 -0.37
CA LEU A 715 27.76 12.83 -0.22
C LEU A 715 28.96 12.21 -0.91
N PHE A 716 29.64 11.28 -0.23
CA PHE A 716 30.68 10.47 -0.85
C PHE A 716 30.46 8.98 -0.58
N ILE A 717 30.65 8.19 -1.63
CA ILE A 717 30.65 6.74 -1.61
C ILE A 717 31.99 6.26 -2.13
N GLY A 718 32.68 5.38 -1.40
CA GLY A 718 33.97 4.83 -1.82
C GLY A 718 34.12 3.35 -1.48
N GLU A 719 35.02 2.67 -2.16
CA GLU A 719 35.32 1.27 -1.90
C GLU A 719 36.55 1.11 -1.02
N GLY A 720 36.31 0.75 0.24
CA GLY A 720 37.35 0.41 1.20
C GLY A 720 37.78 -1.04 1.06
N GLY A 721 39.08 -1.31 0.96
CA GLY A 721 39.58 -2.67 0.86
C GLY A 721 41.06 -2.85 1.21
N SER A 722 41.49 -4.10 1.29
CA SER A 722 42.90 -4.49 1.39
C SER A 722 43.50 -4.71 0.00
N ALA A 723 44.72 -4.25 -0.25
CA ALA A 723 45.43 -4.57 -1.49
C ALA A 723 45.52 -6.09 -1.69
N ALA A 724 45.12 -6.58 -2.88
CA ALA A 724 44.84 -8.00 -3.15
C ALA A 724 45.97 -8.99 -2.78
N GLU A 725 47.22 -8.53 -2.79
CA GLU A 725 48.40 -9.35 -2.49
C GLU A 725 48.73 -9.46 -1.00
N THR A 726 48.26 -8.52 -0.18
CA THR A 726 48.80 -8.27 1.18
C THR A 726 48.06 -8.96 2.31
N ARG A 727 46.80 -9.37 2.10
CA ARG A 727 45.91 -9.96 3.13
C ARG A 727 45.81 -9.11 4.41
N ALA A 728 45.89 -7.79 4.27
CA ALA A 728 45.84 -6.87 5.40
C ALA A 728 44.42 -6.75 5.99
N SER A 729 44.34 -6.66 7.33
CA SER A 729 43.14 -6.25 8.06
C SER A 729 43.43 -4.99 8.88
N GLY A 730 42.41 -4.18 9.14
CA GLY A 730 42.52 -2.90 9.83
C GLY A 730 41.25 -2.05 9.69
N GLU A 731 41.40 -0.74 9.84
CA GLU A 731 40.30 0.23 9.76
C GLU A 731 40.63 1.34 8.77
N ILE A 732 39.59 1.83 8.08
CA ILE A 732 39.64 3.06 7.29
C ILE A 732 38.84 4.13 8.05
N TYR A 733 39.46 5.28 8.26
CA TYR A 733 38.81 6.52 8.67
C TYR A 733 38.65 7.38 7.42
N LEU A 734 37.43 7.81 7.11
CA LEU A 734 37.12 8.63 5.92
C LEU A 734 36.20 9.77 6.32
N GLY A 735 36.50 11.00 5.88
CA GLY A 735 35.67 12.15 6.18
C GLY A 735 35.98 13.39 5.33
N PRO A 736 35.04 14.34 5.25
CA PRO A 736 35.23 15.61 4.59
C PRO A 736 35.95 16.61 5.51
N GLN A 737 36.82 17.43 4.92
CA GLN A 737 37.52 18.51 5.58
C GLN A 737 37.21 19.83 4.87
N LEU A 738 36.84 20.86 5.63
CA LEU A 738 36.67 22.24 5.15
C LEU A 738 37.87 23.08 5.59
N ASN A 739 38.59 23.67 4.64
CA ASN A 739 39.81 24.44 4.87
C ASN A 739 40.83 23.69 5.76
N GLU A 740 41.14 22.45 5.37
CA GLU A 740 42.09 21.53 6.05
C GLU A 740 41.68 21.11 7.49
N LYS A 741 40.45 21.39 7.91
CA LYS A 741 39.89 20.97 9.20
C LYS A 741 38.79 19.95 8.99
N ASP A 742 38.79 18.88 9.77
CA ASP A 742 37.69 17.91 9.81
C ASP A 742 36.36 18.65 10.05
N ILE A 743 35.31 18.25 9.32
CA ILE A 743 33.95 18.73 9.59
C ILE A 743 33.38 17.89 10.74
N PRO A 744 32.99 18.50 11.87
CA PRO A 744 32.53 17.76 13.04
C PRO A 744 31.41 16.76 12.71
N ASN A 745 31.54 15.55 13.25
CA ASN A 745 30.55 14.47 13.14
C ASN A 745 30.17 14.06 11.69
N SER A 746 31.11 14.17 10.75
CA SER A 746 30.93 13.70 9.36
C SER A 746 31.91 12.57 8.96
N ASN A 747 32.88 12.27 9.83
CA ASN A 747 33.77 11.13 9.70
C ASN A 747 33.01 9.80 9.84
N ILE A 748 33.51 8.75 9.18
CA ILE A 748 33.09 7.35 9.36
C ILE A 748 34.29 6.43 9.58
N ILE A 749 34.05 5.28 10.22
CA ILE A 749 34.99 4.18 10.38
C ILE A 749 34.39 2.91 9.79
N GLN A 750 35.22 2.19 9.04
CA GLN A 750 34.89 0.85 8.56
C GLN A 750 36.03 -0.10 8.87
N SER A 751 35.72 -1.23 9.51
CA SER A 751 36.65 -2.36 9.60
C SER A 751 36.74 -3.06 8.24
N VAL A 752 37.98 -3.31 7.80
CA VAL A 752 38.29 -4.04 6.57
C VAL A 752 39.00 -5.33 6.94
N ARG A 753 38.44 -6.46 6.52
CA ARG A 753 39.06 -7.79 6.65
C ARG A 753 39.96 -8.08 5.45
N SER A 754 41.01 -8.87 5.68
CA SER A 754 41.86 -9.48 4.66
C SER A 754 41.07 -10.03 3.46
N GLY A 755 41.22 -9.40 2.29
CA GLY A 755 40.58 -9.83 1.05
C GLY A 755 39.08 -9.53 0.98
N SER A 756 38.61 -8.54 1.73
CA SER A 756 37.25 -7.99 1.61
C SER A 756 37.24 -6.60 0.99
N GLN A 757 36.14 -6.29 0.31
CA GLN A 757 35.77 -4.95 -0.13
C GLN A 757 34.45 -4.55 0.54
N ARG A 758 34.41 -3.30 1.00
CA ARG A 758 33.33 -2.71 1.78
C ARG A 758 32.98 -1.34 1.19
N VAL A 759 31.71 -1.12 0.92
CA VAL A 759 31.22 0.21 0.57
C VAL A 759 31.29 1.12 1.81
N LEU A 760 31.91 2.28 1.64
CA LEU A 760 32.01 3.38 2.59
C LEU A 760 31.04 4.45 2.15
N THR A 761 30.16 4.93 3.03
CA THR A 761 29.21 6.01 2.70
C THR A 761 29.09 6.98 3.87
N SER A 762 29.25 8.28 3.60
CA SER A 762 28.95 9.34 4.56
C SER A 762 28.49 10.61 3.84
N GLN A 763 27.73 11.44 4.56
CA GLN A 763 27.07 12.62 4.07
C GLN A 763 27.12 13.75 5.09
N THR A 764 27.11 14.98 4.61
CA THR A 764 27.03 16.18 5.45
C THR A 764 26.42 17.35 4.68
N ILE A 765 25.79 18.28 5.39
CA ILE A 765 25.44 19.60 4.86
C ILE A 765 26.47 20.58 5.41
N VAL A 766 27.17 21.27 4.51
CA VAL A 766 28.18 22.27 4.85
C VAL A 766 27.71 23.66 4.42
N LYS A 767 27.87 24.62 5.33
CA LYS A 767 27.81 26.04 5.01
C LYS A 767 29.23 26.49 4.65
N VAL A 768 29.37 27.11 3.48
CA VAL A 768 30.66 27.52 2.95
C VAL A 768 30.64 29.00 2.57
N GLU A 769 31.79 29.64 2.64
CA GLU A 769 32.02 30.96 2.07
C GLU A 769 32.78 30.85 0.73
N ALA A 770 32.64 31.86 -0.13
CA ALA A 770 33.37 31.91 -1.39
C ALA A 770 34.89 31.82 -1.16
N ASN A 771 35.54 30.94 -1.92
CA ASN A 771 36.95 30.50 -1.82
C ASN A 771 37.27 29.45 -0.75
N ASP A 772 36.31 28.97 0.04
CA ASP A 772 36.52 27.80 0.90
C ASP A 772 36.93 26.56 0.06
N LYS A 773 37.69 25.66 0.70
CA LYS A 773 38.13 24.39 0.12
C LYS A 773 37.52 23.20 0.87
N LEU A 774 36.76 22.36 0.19
CA LEU A 774 36.36 21.04 0.66
C LEU A 774 37.32 19.98 0.10
N GLN A 775 37.80 19.05 0.92
CA GLN A 775 38.49 17.85 0.45
C GLN A 775 37.97 16.63 1.20
N ILE A 776 37.96 15.45 0.57
CA ILE A 776 37.75 14.20 1.30
C ILE A 776 39.11 13.66 1.68
N ALA A 777 39.31 13.41 2.97
CA ALA A 777 40.55 12.90 3.51
C ALA A 777 40.33 11.54 4.18
N PHE A 778 41.35 10.69 4.11
CA PHE A 778 41.30 9.36 4.71
C PHE A 778 42.61 9.01 5.42
N SER A 779 42.52 8.11 6.38
CA SER A 779 43.67 7.49 7.05
C SER A 779 43.34 6.05 7.40
N THR A 780 44.35 5.24 7.65
CA THR A 780 44.19 3.80 7.92
C THR A 780 45.05 3.35 9.09
N THR A 781 44.64 2.27 9.77
CA THR A 781 45.50 1.60 10.76
C THR A 781 46.56 0.68 10.13
N ASN A 782 46.50 0.50 8.80
CA ASN A 782 47.38 -0.37 8.03
C ASN A 782 47.63 0.24 6.64
N GLU A 783 48.90 0.41 6.25
CA GLU A 783 49.30 1.03 4.97
C GLU A 783 48.97 0.20 3.72
N HIS A 784 48.59 -1.07 3.90
CA HIS A 784 48.13 -1.95 2.82
C HIS A 784 46.61 -1.92 2.61
N ILE A 785 45.91 -1.04 3.34
CA ILE A 785 44.48 -0.79 3.23
C ILE A 785 44.30 0.62 2.66
N GLY A 786 43.22 0.82 1.90
CA GLY A 786 42.87 2.14 1.41
C GLY A 786 41.59 2.13 0.59
N ILE A 787 41.46 3.17 -0.22
CA ILE A 787 40.39 3.36 -1.17
C ILE A 787 40.82 2.68 -2.48
N ILE A 788 40.16 1.59 -2.89
CA ILE A 788 40.64 0.69 -3.94
C ILE A 788 39.81 0.85 -5.22
N ALA A 789 40.48 0.93 -6.37
CA ALA A 789 39.87 0.76 -7.67
C ALA A 789 40.13 -0.67 -8.16
N THR A 790 39.08 -1.32 -8.68
CA THR A 790 39.16 -2.70 -9.18
C THR A 790 38.70 -2.74 -10.64
N ALA A 791 39.38 -3.52 -11.47
CA ALA A 791 38.96 -3.74 -12.86
C ALA A 791 38.79 -5.25 -13.10
N PRO A 792 37.61 -5.82 -12.82
CA PRO A 792 37.33 -7.22 -13.11
C PRO A 792 37.41 -7.47 -14.62
N LYS A 793 37.91 -8.65 -15.02
CA LYS A 793 37.98 -8.99 -16.46
C LYS A 793 36.57 -9.17 -17.02
N ASN A 794 36.23 -8.31 -18.00
CA ASN A 794 34.95 -8.25 -18.73
C ASN A 794 33.79 -7.54 -18.00
N GLU A 795 34.08 -6.65 -17.04
CA GLU A 795 33.06 -5.86 -16.35
C GLU A 795 33.39 -4.35 -16.42
N PRO A 796 32.39 -3.46 -16.20
CA PRO A 796 32.63 -2.03 -16.05
C PRO A 796 33.66 -1.73 -14.96
N PHE A 797 34.45 -0.68 -15.18
CA PHE A 797 35.51 -0.24 -14.25
C PHE A 797 34.88 0.15 -12.90
N VAL A 798 35.53 -0.21 -11.79
CA VAL A 798 35.03 0.12 -10.46
C VAL A 798 35.69 1.39 -9.97
N LEU A 799 34.87 2.43 -9.76
CA LEU A 799 35.33 3.69 -9.19
C LEU A 799 35.68 3.49 -7.72
N SER A 800 36.84 3.98 -7.30
CA SER A 800 37.26 3.86 -5.90
C SER A 800 36.57 4.88 -5.00
N LEU A 801 36.17 6.03 -5.56
CA LEU A 801 35.37 7.05 -4.88
C LEU A 801 34.48 7.80 -5.89
N ILE A 802 33.23 8.02 -5.50
CA ILE A 802 32.29 8.99 -6.09
C ILE A 802 32.03 10.05 -5.01
N LEU A 803 32.24 11.32 -5.36
CA LEU A 803 31.89 12.47 -4.51
C LEU A 803 30.87 13.32 -5.25
N THR A 804 29.70 13.49 -4.66
CA THR A 804 28.60 14.33 -5.14
C THR A 804 28.47 15.55 -4.24
N VAL A 805 28.51 16.74 -4.83
CA VAL A 805 28.25 18.02 -4.16
C VAL A 805 27.16 18.75 -4.93
N PHE A 806 26.14 19.26 -4.24
CA PHE A 806 25.17 20.18 -4.84
C PHE A 806 24.69 21.24 -3.86
N GLU A 807 24.37 22.42 -4.38
CA GLU A 807 23.80 23.52 -3.58
C GLU A 807 22.35 23.21 -3.20
N LEU A 808 22.01 23.38 -1.92
CA LEU A 808 20.66 23.33 -1.37
C LEU A 808 19.99 24.71 -1.36
N GLY A 809 20.77 25.79 -1.31
CA GLY A 809 20.27 27.15 -1.47
C GLY A 809 21.28 28.19 -0.99
N THR A 810 20.99 29.44 -1.33
CA THR A 810 21.85 30.57 -0.98
C THR A 810 21.86 30.80 0.53
N LYS A 811 22.89 31.49 1.01
CA LYS A 811 23.03 31.90 2.42
C LYS A 811 21.86 32.77 2.93
N GLU A 812 21.12 33.44 2.04
CA GLU A 812 20.00 34.32 2.38
C GLU A 812 18.64 33.62 2.30
N ASN A 813 18.49 32.63 1.41
CA ASN A 813 17.26 31.86 1.24
C ASN A 813 17.55 30.35 1.07
N PRO A 814 17.98 29.66 2.14
CA PRO A 814 18.18 28.23 2.11
C PRO A 814 16.84 27.48 2.13
N VAL A 815 16.77 26.34 1.45
CA VAL A 815 15.64 25.40 1.63
C VAL A 815 15.58 24.88 3.07
N PRO A 816 14.44 24.36 3.55
CA PRO A 816 14.39 23.59 4.78
C PRO A 816 15.40 22.43 4.78
N TYR A 817 16.21 22.30 5.83
CA TYR A 817 17.15 21.19 6.01
C TYR A 817 17.44 20.90 7.49
N ALA A 818 17.98 19.71 7.77
CA ALA A 818 18.62 19.38 9.03
C ALA A 818 19.83 18.48 8.79
N GLN A 819 20.94 18.80 9.45
CA GLN A 819 22.10 17.95 9.66
C GLN A 819 22.22 17.75 11.17
N LEU A 820 22.03 16.51 11.61
CA LEU A 820 22.00 16.11 13.01
C LEU A 820 22.92 14.90 13.21
N SER A 821 23.41 14.69 14.42
CA SER A 821 24.24 13.53 14.72
C SER A 821 24.06 13.05 16.15
N SER A 822 24.62 11.87 16.43
CA SER A 822 24.70 11.31 17.76
C SER A 822 26.13 11.11 18.24
N SER A 823 26.48 11.82 19.30
CA SER A 823 27.74 11.65 20.02
C SER A 823 27.68 10.57 21.11
N ASN A 824 26.58 9.83 21.22
CA ASN A 824 26.39 8.76 22.19
C ASN A 824 26.42 7.38 21.52
N SER A 825 27.08 6.38 22.11
CA SER A 825 26.86 4.98 21.68
C SER A 825 25.49 4.52 22.16
N GLN A 826 24.71 3.87 21.28
CA GLN A 826 23.31 3.53 21.49
C GLN A 826 23.08 2.02 21.31
N TRP A 827 22.78 1.33 22.40
CA TRP A 827 22.70 -0.13 22.40
C TRP A 827 21.30 -0.62 22.09
N GLY A 828 21.17 -1.43 21.05
CA GLY A 828 19.91 -2.03 20.60
C GLY A 828 19.42 -3.12 21.55
N CYS A 829 18.18 -3.55 21.30
CA CYS A 829 17.63 -4.82 21.76
C CYS A 829 16.44 -5.18 20.87
N ILE A 830 15.81 -6.32 21.14
CA ILE A 830 14.62 -6.82 20.42
C ILE A 830 13.38 -5.91 20.49
N THR A 831 13.44 -4.83 21.28
CA THR A 831 12.40 -3.81 21.34
C THR A 831 12.90 -2.56 20.61
N PRO A 832 12.19 -2.07 19.58
CA PRO A 832 12.52 -0.84 18.87
C PRO A 832 12.76 0.35 19.80
N LYS A 833 13.80 1.13 19.51
CA LYS A 833 14.17 2.38 20.19
C LYS A 833 14.27 3.52 19.19
N LYS A 834 13.89 4.73 19.60
CA LYS A 834 14.22 5.94 18.86
C LYS A 834 15.73 6.17 18.94
N VAL A 835 16.33 6.58 17.83
CA VAL A 835 17.72 7.02 17.79
C VAL A 835 17.84 8.38 18.49
N ASP A 836 18.73 8.47 19.46
CA ASP A 836 19.12 9.73 20.10
C ASP A 836 19.99 10.55 19.13
N LEU A 837 19.51 11.71 18.68
CA LEU A 837 20.27 12.68 17.90
C LEU A 837 20.59 13.88 18.79
N ASN A 838 21.60 13.73 19.64
CA ASN A 838 21.92 14.72 20.67
C ASN A 838 22.77 15.91 20.18
N ASN A 839 23.08 15.99 18.88
CA ASN A 839 23.74 17.15 18.28
C ASN A 839 22.96 17.70 17.08
N ASN A 840 23.07 19.00 16.88
CA ASN A 840 22.50 19.73 15.75
C ASN A 840 23.61 20.59 15.11
N GLU A 841 24.27 20.03 14.11
CA GLU A 841 25.30 20.70 13.31
C GLU A 841 24.72 21.84 12.46
N GLY A 842 23.44 21.73 12.08
CA GLY A 842 22.67 22.85 11.54
C GLY A 842 21.29 22.43 11.05
N SER A 843 20.27 23.23 11.36
CA SER A 843 18.93 23.08 10.80
C SER A 843 18.32 24.41 10.37
N HIS A 844 17.47 24.37 9.35
CA HIS A 844 16.63 25.46 8.88
C HIS A 844 15.22 24.93 8.63
N ARG A 845 14.20 25.57 9.22
CA ARG A 845 12.79 25.14 9.13
C ARG A 845 12.55 23.67 9.54
N MET A 846 13.38 23.19 10.46
CA MET A 846 13.29 21.88 11.12
C MET A 846 13.81 22.01 12.56
N LYS A 847 13.10 21.42 13.52
CA LYS A 847 13.48 21.41 14.94
C LYS A 847 13.79 19.99 15.40
N ASN A 848 14.98 19.75 15.92
CA ASN A 848 15.32 18.48 16.58
C ASN A 848 14.96 18.56 18.08
N ASN A 849 14.20 17.57 18.56
CA ASN A 849 13.90 17.34 19.98
C ASN A 849 14.32 15.90 20.34
N ASP A 850 15.58 15.74 20.76
CA ASP A 850 16.21 14.48 21.14
C ASP A 850 15.94 13.32 20.18
N GLY A 851 16.12 13.53 18.87
CA GLY A 851 15.88 12.52 17.82
C GLY A 851 14.47 12.49 17.23
N THR A 852 13.56 13.37 17.68
CA THR A 852 12.30 13.66 16.97
C THR A 852 12.45 14.98 16.21
N ILE A 853 12.48 14.93 14.88
CA ILE A 853 12.58 16.09 14.01
C ILE A 853 11.17 16.58 13.64
N GLU A 854 10.79 17.77 14.11
CA GLU A 854 9.56 18.48 13.72
C GLU A 854 9.82 19.30 12.46
N ILE A 855 8.97 19.11 11.44
CA ILE A 855 9.02 19.79 10.15
C ILE A 855 8.25 21.11 10.23
N GLU A 856 8.86 22.24 9.88
CA GLU A 856 8.20 23.56 9.99
C GLU A 856 7.53 24.03 8.68
N GLU A 857 7.73 23.32 7.57
CA GLU A 857 7.23 23.68 6.25
C GLU A 857 6.79 22.43 5.48
N SER A 858 5.62 22.45 4.84
CA SER A 858 5.18 21.32 4.00
C SER A 858 6.07 21.16 2.76
N GLY A 859 6.31 19.93 2.33
CA GLY A 859 7.06 19.65 1.12
C GLY A 859 7.44 18.18 0.91
N THR A 860 8.21 17.94 -0.14
CA THR A 860 8.84 16.64 -0.41
C THR A 860 10.29 16.70 0.04
N TYR A 861 10.68 15.74 0.87
CA TYR A 861 11.97 15.72 1.55
C TYR A 861 12.79 14.50 1.14
N PHE A 862 14.07 14.72 0.87
CA PHE A 862 15.06 13.64 0.97
C PHE A 862 15.39 13.41 2.43
N VAL A 863 15.47 12.15 2.86
CA VAL A 863 15.83 11.75 4.22
C VAL A 863 16.85 10.63 4.16
N MET A 864 17.93 10.74 4.91
CA MET A 864 19.00 9.73 5.00
C MET A 864 19.57 9.66 6.43
N GLY A 865 19.58 8.46 7.00
CA GLY A 865 20.23 8.14 8.27
C GLY A 865 21.36 7.14 8.05
N SER A 866 22.52 7.36 8.66
CA SER A 866 23.70 6.49 8.53
C SER A 866 24.34 6.26 9.89
N GLY A 867 24.21 5.05 10.40
CA GLY A 867 24.72 4.63 11.70
C GLY A 867 25.95 3.76 11.60
N GLN A 868 26.95 4.01 12.45
CA GLN A 868 28.07 3.08 12.63
C GLN A 868 27.62 1.95 13.56
N VAL A 869 27.40 0.75 13.04
CA VAL A 869 26.99 -0.42 13.83
C VAL A 869 28.19 -1.26 14.24
N GLY A 870 28.14 -1.77 15.47
CA GLY A 870 29.18 -2.58 16.06
C GLY A 870 28.81 -3.04 17.47
N SER A 871 29.81 -3.52 18.22
CA SER A 871 29.60 -3.99 19.59
C SER A 871 30.53 -3.34 20.61
N SER A 872 30.06 -3.23 21.87
CA SER A 872 30.81 -2.61 22.97
C SER A 872 32.08 -3.37 23.37
N ASP A 873 32.20 -4.62 22.98
CA ASP A 873 33.28 -5.56 23.34
C ASP A 873 34.13 -6.00 22.13
N GLY A 874 33.82 -5.52 20.92
CA GLY A 874 34.45 -5.96 19.66
C GLY A 874 34.21 -7.44 19.34
N LYS A 875 33.17 -8.06 19.91
CA LYS A 875 32.89 -9.51 19.83
C LYS A 875 31.42 -9.84 19.65
N GLY A 876 30.52 -8.87 19.80
CA GLY A 876 29.09 -9.02 19.54
C GLY A 876 28.82 -9.48 18.11
N LYS A 877 27.87 -10.41 17.99
CA LYS A 877 27.39 -10.95 16.72
C LYS A 877 25.87 -10.90 16.71
N GLY A 878 25.29 -10.48 15.60
CA GLY A 878 23.86 -10.29 15.45
C GLY A 878 23.52 -9.28 14.37
N ASP A 879 22.23 -9.09 14.14
CA ASP A 879 21.68 -8.15 13.18
C ASP A 879 21.27 -6.84 13.87
N VAL A 880 21.61 -5.71 13.26
CA VAL A 880 21.14 -4.37 13.65
C VAL A 880 20.25 -3.81 12.55
N HIS A 881 19.12 -3.24 12.96
CA HIS A 881 18.04 -2.80 12.08
C HIS A 881 17.87 -1.29 12.22
N LEU A 882 17.60 -0.58 11.12
CA LEU A 882 17.41 0.87 11.09
C LEU A 882 16.32 1.24 10.07
N TRP A 883 15.32 1.99 10.51
CA TRP A 883 14.21 2.45 9.67
C TRP A 883 13.72 3.85 10.05
N ILE A 884 12.85 4.39 9.21
CA ILE A 884 12.27 5.73 9.37
C ILE A 884 10.85 5.60 9.94
N ARG A 885 10.47 6.53 10.82
CA ARG A 885 9.13 6.67 11.39
C ARG A 885 8.63 8.10 11.20
N LEU A 886 7.37 8.24 10.78
CA LEU A 886 6.69 9.51 10.59
C LEU A 886 5.41 9.52 11.43
N ASN A 887 5.22 10.54 12.27
CA ASN A 887 4.05 10.72 13.13
C ASN A 887 3.71 9.49 13.99
N GLY A 888 4.74 8.83 14.53
CA GLY A 888 4.60 7.61 15.34
C GLY A 888 4.33 6.32 14.54
N LYS A 889 4.27 6.39 13.21
CA LYS A 889 4.04 5.25 12.30
C LYS A 889 5.30 4.93 11.50
N ASP A 890 5.68 3.66 11.48
CA ASP A 890 6.86 3.22 10.73
C ASP A 890 6.63 3.36 9.21
N VAL A 891 7.61 3.92 8.50
CA VAL A 891 7.55 4.13 7.05
C VAL A 891 7.86 2.82 6.34
N ALA A 892 6.93 2.37 5.49
CA ALA A 892 7.07 1.14 4.73
C ALA A 892 8.32 1.17 3.82
N ASP A 893 8.98 0.02 3.67
CA ASP A 893 10.19 -0.16 2.86
C ASP A 893 11.39 0.74 3.25
N SER A 894 11.39 1.32 4.46
CA SER A 894 12.52 2.11 4.97
C SER A 894 13.52 1.31 5.82
N ASN A 895 13.17 0.07 6.18
CA ASN A 895 14.03 -0.77 7.03
C ASN A 895 15.25 -1.28 6.29
N ASN A 896 16.37 -1.33 7.00
CA ASN A 896 17.65 -1.77 6.50
C ASN A 896 18.36 -2.54 7.61
N VAL A 897 18.96 -3.69 7.27
CA VAL A 897 19.54 -4.61 8.27
C VAL A 897 20.97 -4.98 7.89
N GLN A 898 21.85 -4.87 8.87
CA GLN A 898 23.29 -5.11 8.76
C GLN A 898 23.72 -6.11 9.82
N THR A 899 24.29 -7.24 9.37
CA THR A 899 24.89 -8.23 10.27
C THR A 899 26.25 -7.71 10.75
N VAL A 900 26.47 -7.78 12.05
CA VAL A 900 27.73 -7.49 12.73
C VAL A 900 28.37 -8.80 13.18
N ASP A 901 29.69 -8.92 13.02
CA ASP A 901 30.47 -10.11 13.37
C ASP A 901 31.75 -9.79 14.18
N GLY A 902 31.65 -8.86 15.14
CA GLY A 902 32.77 -8.30 15.91
C GLY A 902 33.46 -7.07 15.27
N ASP A 903 33.12 -6.75 14.03
CA ASP A 903 33.65 -5.63 13.25
C ASP A 903 32.76 -4.38 13.36
N THR A 904 33.31 -3.20 13.02
CA THR A 904 32.53 -1.97 12.83
C THR A 904 32.16 -1.80 11.36
N THR A 905 30.92 -1.47 11.07
CA THR A 905 30.42 -1.26 9.70
C THR A 905 29.32 -0.21 9.64
N VAL A 906 29.04 0.36 8.47
CA VAL A 906 27.97 1.35 8.30
C VAL A 906 26.64 0.67 7.96
N LEU A 907 25.54 1.15 8.55
CA LEU A 907 24.15 0.81 8.27
C LEU A 907 23.41 2.08 7.82
N VAL A 908 22.76 2.05 6.66
CA VAL A 908 22.08 3.22 6.07
C VAL A 908 20.59 2.94 5.86
N CYS A 909 19.75 3.92 6.16
CA CYS A 909 18.37 3.99 5.69
C CYS A 909 18.15 5.30 4.94
N GLN A 910 17.28 5.28 3.93
CA GLN A 910 16.98 6.45 3.11
C GLN A 910 15.54 6.40 2.58
N GLY A 911 15.01 7.55 2.17
CA GLY A 911 13.73 7.64 1.49
C GLY A 911 13.44 9.04 0.96
N VAL A 912 12.43 9.14 0.10
CA VAL A 912 11.80 10.41 -0.28
C VAL A 912 10.41 10.45 0.33
N ILE A 913 10.17 11.43 1.20
CA ILE A 913 8.98 11.48 2.05
C ILE A 913 8.29 12.82 1.86
N LYS A 914 7.02 12.81 1.47
CA LYS A 914 6.16 13.99 1.60
C LYS A 914 5.79 14.18 3.06
N MET A 915 6.09 15.34 3.61
CA MET A 915 5.81 15.73 4.99
C MET A 915 5.10 17.07 5.02
N GLU A 916 4.15 17.22 5.93
CA GLU A 916 3.41 18.46 6.15
C GLU A 916 4.01 19.26 7.32
N ALA A 917 3.76 20.57 7.38
CA ALA A 917 4.18 21.39 8.51
C ALA A 917 3.53 20.89 9.82
N GLY A 918 4.35 20.61 10.83
CA GLY A 918 3.98 19.99 12.10
C GLY A 918 4.24 18.48 12.18
N ASP A 919 4.61 17.83 11.06
CA ASP A 919 4.97 16.41 11.05
C ASP A 919 6.23 16.13 11.88
N LYS A 920 6.29 14.91 12.43
CA LYS A 920 7.37 14.44 13.31
C LYS A 920 8.05 13.21 12.72
N LEU A 921 9.27 13.40 12.28
CA LEU A 921 10.15 12.40 11.70
C LEU A 921 11.10 11.85 12.78
N GLU A 922 11.28 10.54 12.81
CA GLU A 922 12.12 9.84 13.79
C GLU A 922 12.94 8.75 13.07
N LEU A 923 14.18 8.52 13.49
CA LEU A 923 14.90 7.29 13.17
C LEU A 923 14.66 6.26 14.28
N MET A 924 14.46 5.02 13.89
CA MET A 924 14.15 3.90 14.77
C MET A 924 15.13 2.74 14.54
N TYR A 925 15.52 2.05 15.61
CA TYR A 925 16.45 0.92 15.52
C TYR A 925 16.16 -0.19 16.51
N SER A 926 16.64 -1.40 16.19
CA SER A 926 16.58 -2.58 17.04
C SER A 926 17.87 -3.40 16.89
N ALA A 927 18.01 -4.45 17.70
CA ALA A 927 19.01 -5.49 17.49
C ALA A 927 18.45 -6.86 17.89
N ASP A 928 18.82 -7.92 17.17
CA ASP A 928 18.36 -9.29 17.45
C ASP A 928 18.85 -9.87 18.81
N VAL A 929 19.84 -9.23 19.42
CA VAL A 929 20.37 -9.60 20.75
C VAL A 929 19.50 -9.07 21.90
N ALA A 930 19.07 -9.97 22.78
CA ALA A 930 18.34 -9.62 24.00
C ALA A 930 19.19 -8.87 25.06
N LYS A 931 20.52 -8.87 24.90
CA LYS A 931 21.47 -8.14 25.76
C LYS A 931 22.14 -7.06 24.92
N GLY A 932 21.93 -5.80 25.24
CA GLY A 932 22.42 -4.67 24.47
C GLY A 932 23.93 -4.44 24.57
N ASN A 933 24.73 -5.34 23.98
CA ASN A 933 26.13 -5.08 23.62
C ASN A 933 26.30 -4.80 22.12
N LEU A 934 25.22 -4.83 21.33
CA LEU A 934 25.18 -4.53 19.90
C LEU A 934 24.31 -3.29 19.64
N GLY A 935 24.69 -2.45 18.66
CA GLY A 935 23.93 -1.25 18.30
C GLY A 935 24.81 -0.23 17.57
N PHE A 936 24.46 1.06 17.68
CA PHE A 936 25.26 2.14 17.12
C PHE A 936 26.41 2.53 18.05
N ILE A 937 27.61 2.68 17.52
CA ILE A 937 28.82 2.90 18.32
C ILE A 937 29.51 4.21 17.96
N THR A 938 29.94 4.95 18.98
CA THR A 938 30.95 6.00 18.81
C THR A 938 32.35 5.45 19.01
N ASN A 939 33.32 6.03 18.32
CA ASN A 939 34.74 5.71 18.48
C ASN A 939 35.53 7.03 18.47
N GLN A 940 36.58 7.12 19.29
CA GLN A 940 37.50 8.25 19.31
C GLN A 940 38.93 7.74 19.09
N PRO A 941 39.38 7.65 17.83
CA PRO A 941 40.65 7.03 17.46
C PRO A 941 41.84 7.95 17.78
N GLY A 942 42.35 7.86 19.02
CA GLY A 942 43.51 8.61 19.48
C GLY A 942 43.19 10.10 19.65
N SER A 943 43.95 10.97 18.99
CA SER A 943 43.78 12.43 19.04
C SER A 943 42.88 13.01 17.94
N LYS A 944 42.21 12.15 17.15
CA LYS A 944 41.29 12.57 16.08
C LYS A 944 39.93 12.97 16.66
N GLU A 945 39.10 13.60 15.84
CA GLU A 945 37.71 13.87 16.20
C GLU A 945 36.96 12.58 16.53
N LYS A 946 35.96 12.72 17.41
CA LYS A 946 35.07 11.61 17.76
C LYS A 946 34.15 11.32 16.59
N VAL A 947 34.07 10.05 16.22
CA VAL A 947 33.23 9.57 15.13
C VAL A 947 31.83 9.25 15.69
N PRO A 948 30.76 9.86 15.17
CA PRO A 948 29.42 9.78 15.75
C PRO A 948 28.78 8.42 15.49
N SER A 949 27.85 7.99 16.35
CA SER A 949 27.17 6.70 16.19
C SER A 949 26.09 6.73 15.12
N MET A 950 25.55 7.93 14.85
CA MET A 950 24.58 8.22 13.81
C MET A 950 24.88 9.58 13.18
N VAL A 951 24.74 9.67 11.87
CA VAL A 951 24.58 10.92 11.12
C VAL A 951 23.22 10.90 10.44
N PHE A 952 22.46 11.97 10.57
CA PHE A 952 21.15 12.15 9.94
C PHE A 952 21.15 13.43 9.10
N THR A 953 20.62 13.31 7.87
CA THR A 953 20.45 14.42 6.96
C THR A 953 19.05 14.40 6.37
N ALA A 954 18.38 15.54 6.36
CA ALA A 954 17.16 15.76 5.58
C ALA A 954 17.18 17.13 4.92
N PHE A 955 16.60 17.25 3.72
CA PHE A 955 16.38 18.53 3.05
C PHE A 955 15.11 18.50 2.19
N LYS A 956 14.38 19.63 2.15
CA LYS A 956 13.27 19.82 1.22
C LYS A 956 13.88 19.90 -0.17
N SER A 957 13.39 19.07 -1.08
CA SER A 957 13.70 19.27 -2.49
C SER A 957 12.97 20.50 -3.01
N SER A 958 13.67 21.35 -3.75
CA SER A 958 13.13 22.59 -4.32
C SER A 958 13.24 22.57 -5.84
N TYR A 959 12.17 22.11 -6.50
CA TYR A 959 12.03 22.32 -7.94
C TYR A 959 11.46 23.71 -8.20
N THR A 960 12.33 24.72 -8.21
CA THR A 960 11.91 26.10 -8.54
C THR A 960 11.84 26.25 -10.05
N LYS A 961 10.66 26.06 -10.64
CA LYS A 961 10.45 26.34 -12.07
C LYS A 961 10.62 27.83 -12.35
N SER A 962 11.82 28.21 -12.81
CA SER A 962 12.16 29.58 -13.20
C SER A 962 11.23 30.05 -14.34
N SER A 963 10.15 30.75 -13.99
CA SER A 963 9.25 31.41 -14.94
C SER A 963 9.86 32.71 -15.52
N LYS A 964 11.19 32.75 -15.70
CA LYS A 964 11.82 33.79 -16.52
C LYS A 964 11.43 33.54 -17.97
N HIS A 965 10.29 34.12 -18.36
CA HIS A 965 10.00 34.39 -19.75
C HIS A 965 11.24 35.03 -20.38
N TYR A 966 11.88 34.29 -21.29
CA TYR A 966 12.71 34.89 -22.31
C TYR A 966 11.81 35.77 -23.17
N ASN A 967 11.60 37.01 -22.72
CA ASN A 967 11.35 38.13 -23.62
C ASN A 967 12.60 38.23 -24.50
N LYS A 968 12.59 37.43 -25.56
CA LYS A 968 13.53 37.52 -26.65
C LYS A 968 13.46 38.97 -27.12
N TYR A 969 14.55 39.72 -26.90
CA TYR A 969 14.75 41.02 -27.51
C TYR A 969 14.60 40.84 -29.02
N ASN A 970 13.45 41.24 -29.55
CA ASN A 970 13.32 41.69 -30.93
C ASN A 970 13.62 43.19 -30.90
N GLU A 971 14.90 43.52 -30.80
CA GLU A 971 15.45 44.74 -31.39
C GLU A 971 16.29 44.28 -32.59
N ASP A 972 16.04 44.94 -33.73
CA ASP A 972 16.50 44.68 -35.11
C ASP A 972 16.03 43.37 -35.81
#